data_AF-A0A0M6XZ36-F1
#
_entry.id   AF-A0A0M6XZ36-F1
#
_cell.length_a   1.000
_cell.length_b   1.000
_cell.length_c   1.000
_cell.angle_alpha   90.00
_cell.angle_beta   90.00
_cell.angle_gamma   90.00
#
_symmetry.space_group_name_H-M   'P 1'
#
loop_
_entity.id
_entity.type
_entity.pdbx_description
1 polymer ?
#
loop_
_entity_poly.entity_id
_entity_poly.type
_entity_poly.pdbx_seq_one_letter_code
_entity_poly.pdbx_strand_id
1 'polypeptide(L)'
;MPFLNQRILLDGALLVLTVAACAMAVTSGGYTQFVIGLVAITTILGTGLNVLYGLTGLVSLGQVGFFAIGAYGVAVMTLSGLSFWLALPLSALVAGIAGVLLAVPAVRMAGPFLAMVTIAFAFIVEHGAVEWRSLTGGQNGLMGFPMPEILGFVFTERELVVLAILLAGLSLYLFRRLAESGWGMAMTGVRDAETAAASLGYRPFAVKAAAFAIAAAMAGLAGGLFAPLMMFIAPSNFPFSQSILFLFAILIGGAGTVLGPLAGALVTVLLPEFLSDLAEYRLLFFGGLLVGVLLIAPRGLVGTVASYIPKSSRSVAPVSSADIEQFLQGGLSSSALEIEDLGISFGGVRAVDGVSFRIKPGEVTSIIGPNGAGKTTVLNMIGGFYRPTQGKILLGSRDLAGLPAHAVARSGIARTYQTTKLFENLTVLANVVSGLGRGAFGDPWSDIQSPDRLSLAAGLLRYCGYEGDFDKRAGDLPHVDRRLVEIARALALKPDILLLDEPAAGLMRADKDKLAMLLRDIADLGPAVVLVEHDMELVMGISDRIQAVDAGKPIAFGTPAEIQANETVIAAYLGTGGATAFPRIKPLHTEETPVLSTQKLTAGYGAAPVLKEVSLKVRPGEMVALLGANGAGKSTFLSAVSGLHRPVTGSIILNDEQTQAMQPHELVGRGLVLVPEGRQVFPELTVRENIELGAYKRHSDVNSSELEAHLKRFPRLRDRLHSRAGLLSGGEQQMMAIARGLMAKPKILLLDEPSLGLAPAMVEELYAILGELRDEGITILLVDQMATLALAVADYAYVLEQGRIVIEGKAADLASDPRLTAAYLGAANEQETRMEARV
;
A
#
# COMPACT_ATOMS: atom_id res chain seq x y z
N MET A 1 -31.84 -7.16 -22.84
CA MET A 1 -32.06 -6.31 -21.64
C MET A 1 -31.73 -7.07 -20.34
N PRO A 2 -30.46 -7.22 -19.91
CA PRO A 2 -30.16 -7.81 -18.59
C PRO A 2 -29.45 -6.88 -17.59
N PHE A 3 -28.96 -5.69 -17.99
CA PHE A 3 -28.13 -4.85 -17.11
C PHE A 3 -28.90 -3.94 -16.14
N LEU A 4 -30.21 -3.75 -16.34
CA LEU A 4 -31.05 -2.96 -15.42
C LEU A 4 -31.46 -3.72 -14.14
N ASN A 5 -31.34 -5.05 -14.10
CA ASN A 5 -32.06 -5.82 -13.08
C ASN A 5 -31.43 -5.78 -11.68
N GLN A 6 -30.11 -5.95 -11.49
CA GLN A 6 -29.56 -6.00 -10.13
C GLN A 6 -29.72 -4.69 -9.35
N ARG A 7 -29.67 -3.54 -10.04
CA ARG A 7 -29.78 -2.24 -9.39
C ARG A 7 -31.21 -1.94 -8.93
N ILE A 8 -32.18 -2.18 -9.81
CA ILE A 8 -33.60 -1.99 -9.50
C ILE A 8 -34.06 -3.04 -8.49
N LEU A 9 -33.52 -4.26 -8.54
CA LEU A 9 -33.83 -5.32 -7.58
C LEU A 9 -33.50 -4.92 -6.14
N LEU A 10 -32.34 -4.32 -5.88
CA LEU A 10 -31.97 -3.93 -4.52
C LEU A 10 -32.76 -2.70 -4.04
N ASP A 11 -33.13 -1.76 -4.92
CA ASP A 11 -33.98 -0.62 -4.56
C ASP A 11 -35.40 -1.11 -4.25
N GLY A 12 -35.92 -2.02 -5.07
CA GLY A 12 -37.18 -2.70 -4.83
C GLY A 12 -37.16 -3.51 -3.54
N ALA A 13 -36.07 -4.22 -3.24
CA ALA A 13 -35.91 -4.98 -2.00
C ALA A 13 -35.91 -4.06 -0.77
N LEU A 14 -35.21 -2.92 -0.81
CA LEU A 14 -35.23 -1.93 0.27
C LEU A 14 -36.64 -1.38 0.50
N LEU A 15 -37.37 -1.06 -0.58
CA LEU A 15 -38.75 -0.59 -0.49
C LEU A 15 -39.66 -1.66 0.13
N VAL A 16 -39.58 -2.91 -0.35
CA VAL A 16 -40.37 -4.04 0.16
C VAL A 16 -40.08 -4.30 1.64
N LEU A 17 -38.80 -4.32 2.05
CA LEU A 17 -38.41 -4.50 3.45
C LEU A 17 -38.94 -3.36 4.33
N THR A 18 -38.88 -2.12 3.85
CA THR A 18 -39.39 -0.95 4.59
C THR A 18 -40.91 -1.03 4.76
N VAL A 19 -41.64 -1.37 3.70
CA VAL A 19 -43.11 -1.54 3.74
C VAL A 19 -43.50 -2.70 4.66
N ALA A 20 -42.80 -3.84 4.57
CA ALA A 20 -43.04 -4.99 5.43
C ALA A 20 -42.81 -4.64 6.92
N ALA A 21 -41.72 -3.93 7.24
CA ALA A 21 -41.44 -3.47 8.59
C ALA A 21 -42.51 -2.49 9.10
N CYS A 22 -42.99 -1.57 8.26
CA CYS A 22 -44.11 -0.67 8.62
C CYS A 22 -45.40 -1.46 8.90
N ALA A 23 -45.73 -2.44 8.06
CA ALA A 23 -46.89 -3.31 8.29
C ALA A 23 -46.76 -4.06 9.63
N MET A 24 -45.59 -4.64 9.91
CA MET A 24 -45.30 -5.28 11.19
C MET A 24 -45.51 -4.32 12.37
N ALA A 25 -44.95 -3.11 12.30
CA ALA A 25 -45.09 -2.11 13.36
C ALA A 25 -46.57 -1.73 13.62
N VAL A 26 -47.37 -1.58 12.56
CA VAL A 26 -48.80 -1.24 12.67
C VAL A 26 -49.64 -2.38 13.23
N THR A 27 -49.27 -3.64 12.94
CA THR A 27 -49.96 -4.83 13.45
C THR A 27 -49.51 -5.28 14.82
N SER A 28 -48.32 -4.84 15.26
CA SER A 28 -47.77 -5.13 16.59
C SER A 28 -48.29 -4.14 17.64
N GLY A 29 -48.13 -4.48 18.92
CA GLY A 29 -48.44 -3.57 20.02
C GLY A 29 -47.53 -3.80 21.23
N GLY A 30 -47.46 -2.81 22.11
CA GLY A 30 -46.68 -2.87 23.35
C GLY A 30 -45.18 -3.02 23.09
N TYR A 31 -44.52 -3.85 23.89
CA TYR A 31 -43.06 -4.00 23.90
C TYR A 31 -42.44 -4.40 22.55
N THR A 32 -43.14 -5.22 21.75
CA THR A 32 -42.66 -5.59 20.41
C THR A 32 -42.47 -4.38 19.49
N GLN A 33 -43.35 -3.38 19.61
CA GLN A 33 -43.29 -2.16 18.83
C GLN A 33 -42.05 -1.33 19.20
N PHE A 34 -41.76 -1.23 20.50
CA PHE A 34 -40.55 -0.60 21.02
C PHE A 34 -39.27 -1.27 20.50
N VAL A 35 -39.20 -2.61 20.51
CA VAL A 35 -38.06 -3.37 19.97
C VAL A 35 -37.86 -3.12 18.47
N ILE A 36 -38.94 -3.07 17.68
CA ILE A 36 -38.87 -2.72 16.25
C ILE A 36 -38.32 -1.29 16.08
N GLY A 37 -38.77 -0.35 16.91
CA GLY A 37 -38.23 1.01 16.97
C GLY A 37 -36.73 1.05 17.23
N LEU A 38 -36.24 0.27 18.20
CA LEU A 38 -34.82 0.16 18.51
C LEU A 38 -34.00 -0.42 17.35
N VAL A 39 -34.53 -1.42 16.63
CA VAL A 39 -33.88 -1.96 15.42
C VAL A 39 -33.76 -0.86 14.36
N ALA A 40 -34.83 -0.08 14.12
CA ALA A 40 -34.82 0.99 13.14
C ALA A 40 -33.82 2.11 13.52
N ILE A 41 -33.84 2.58 14.77
CA ILE A 41 -32.90 3.59 15.30
C ILE A 41 -31.45 3.09 15.19
N THR A 42 -31.19 1.84 15.58
CA THR A 42 -29.86 1.22 15.48
C THR A 42 -29.43 1.07 14.02
N THR A 43 -30.36 0.84 13.10
CA THR A 43 -30.08 0.78 11.65
C THR A 43 -29.68 2.15 11.10
N ILE A 44 -30.33 3.24 11.52
CA ILE A 44 -29.98 4.62 11.12
C ILE A 44 -28.55 4.95 11.58
N LEU A 45 -28.27 4.74 12.88
CA LEU A 45 -26.94 4.97 13.44
C LEU A 45 -25.89 4.10 12.77
N GLY A 46 -26.20 2.81 12.62
CA GLY A 46 -25.35 1.83 11.97
C GLY A 46 -25.03 2.22 10.53
N THR A 47 -25.99 2.78 9.79
CA THR A 47 -25.78 3.26 8.43
C THR A 47 -24.77 4.41 8.38
N GLY A 48 -24.85 5.35 9.33
CA GLY A 48 -23.84 6.40 9.50
C GLY A 48 -22.46 5.83 9.81
N LEU A 49 -22.38 4.89 10.76
CA LEU A 49 -21.13 4.20 11.07
C LEU A 49 -20.60 3.36 9.89
N ASN A 50 -21.47 2.86 9.02
CA ASN A 50 -21.11 2.13 7.82
C ASN A 50 -20.51 3.05 6.73
N VAL A 51 -20.89 4.33 6.69
CA VAL A 51 -20.17 5.33 5.88
C VAL A 51 -18.75 5.49 6.39
N LEU A 52 -18.59 5.68 7.70
CA LEU A 52 -17.27 5.91 8.31
C LEU A 52 -16.40 4.64 8.25
N TYR A 53 -16.81 3.57 8.90
CA TYR A 53 -16.03 2.34 8.95
C TYR A 53 -16.09 1.57 7.62
N GLY A 54 -17.28 1.37 7.06
CA GLY A 54 -17.47 0.55 5.87
C GLY A 54 -16.85 1.11 4.60
N LEU A 55 -16.90 2.43 4.37
CA LEU A 55 -16.28 3.05 3.18
C LEU A 55 -14.87 3.57 3.44
N THR A 56 -14.59 4.20 4.60
CA THR A 56 -13.26 4.79 4.86
C THR A 56 -12.32 3.93 5.70
N GLY A 57 -12.81 2.84 6.30
CA GLY A 57 -12.02 1.95 7.18
C GLY A 57 -11.71 2.55 8.55
N LEU A 58 -12.24 3.73 8.86
CA LEU A 58 -11.97 4.43 10.10
C LEU A 58 -12.82 3.87 11.24
N VAL A 59 -12.16 3.30 12.25
CA VAL A 59 -12.82 2.80 13.46
C VAL A 59 -13.11 3.98 14.38
N SER A 60 -14.40 4.17 14.72
CA SER A 60 -14.84 5.16 15.70
C SER A 60 -15.62 4.47 16.82
N LEU A 61 -15.14 4.63 18.05
CA LEU A 61 -15.81 4.20 19.28
C LEU A 61 -16.52 5.37 19.98
N GLY A 62 -16.61 6.52 19.30
CA GLY A 62 -17.24 7.74 19.81
C GLY A 62 -18.73 7.89 19.47
N GLN A 63 -19.34 6.92 18.77
CA GLN A 63 -20.68 7.08 18.21
C GLN A 63 -21.77 7.29 19.25
N VAL A 64 -21.64 6.68 20.44
CA VAL A 64 -22.58 6.90 21.54
C VAL A 64 -22.60 8.37 21.99
N GLY A 65 -21.49 9.10 21.89
CA GLY A 65 -21.44 10.53 22.20
C GLY A 65 -22.27 11.36 21.22
N PHE A 66 -22.20 11.06 19.92
CA PHE A 66 -23.04 11.73 18.92
C PHE A 66 -24.52 11.39 19.08
N PHE A 67 -24.81 10.14 19.43
CA PHE A 67 -26.16 9.68 19.77
C PHE A 67 -26.72 10.44 21.00
N ALA A 68 -25.92 10.60 22.05
CA ALA A 68 -26.28 11.40 23.23
C ALA A 68 -26.52 12.88 22.88
N ILE A 69 -25.65 13.51 22.06
CA ILE A 69 -25.82 14.89 21.58
C ILE A 69 -27.16 15.05 20.85
N GLY A 70 -27.52 14.09 20.00
CA GLY A 70 -28.81 14.10 19.30
C GLY A 70 -30.01 14.00 20.24
N ALA A 71 -29.94 13.07 21.19
CA ALA A 71 -31.00 12.81 22.17
C ALA A 71 -31.24 14.01 23.10
N TYR A 72 -30.18 14.52 23.73
CA TYR A 72 -30.26 15.74 24.55
C TYR A 72 -30.61 16.97 23.71
N GLY A 73 -30.10 17.08 22.49
CA GLY A 73 -30.39 18.19 21.59
C GLY A 73 -31.89 18.31 21.30
N VAL A 74 -32.55 17.19 20.94
CA VAL A 74 -34.00 17.18 20.75
C VAL A 74 -34.74 17.51 22.05
N ALA A 75 -34.40 16.84 23.16
CA ALA A 75 -35.08 17.05 24.44
C ALA A 75 -34.99 18.51 24.93
N VAL A 76 -33.80 19.12 24.88
CA VAL A 76 -33.60 20.51 25.32
C VAL A 76 -34.35 21.50 24.42
N MET A 77 -34.30 21.29 23.10
CA MET A 77 -34.96 22.19 22.14
C MET A 77 -36.49 22.11 22.28
N THR A 78 -37.06 20.91 22.41
CA THR A 78 -38.51 20.75 22.56
C THR A 78 -39.04 21.26 23.90
N LEU A 79 -38.29 21.08 24.99
CA LEU A 79 -38.60 21.71 26.28
C LEU A 79 -38.53 23.24 26.23
N SER A 80 -37.71 23.79 25.34
CA SER A 80 -37.62 25.24 25.09
C SER A 80 -38.71 25.76 24.14
N GLY A 81 -39.63 24.90 23.69
CA GLY A 81 -40.77 25.26 22.82
C GLY A 81 -40.50 25.14 21.31
N LEU A 82 -39.34 24.63 20.88
CA LEU A 82 -39.12 24.30 19.46
C LEU A 82 -39.93 23.05 19.07
N SER A 83 -40.49 23.06 17.86
CA SER A 83 -41.19 21.87 17.37
C SER A 83 -40.21 20.71 17.15
N PHE A 84 -40.67 19.48 17.42
CA PHE A 84 -39.88 18.27 17.21
C PHE A 84 -39.29 18.18 15.78
N TRP A 85 -40.09 18.57 14.77
CA TRP A 85 -39.70 18.52 13.36
C TRP A 85 -38.55 19.47 13.00
N LEU A 86 -38.36 20.53 13.78
CA LEU A 86 -37.20 21.42 13.64
C LEU A 86 -36.04 20.99 14.54
N ALA A 87 -36.36 20.53 15.76
CA ALA A 87 -35.37 20.07 16.74
C ALA A 87 -34.57 18.85 16.23
N LEU A 88 -35.23 17.90 15.56
CA LEU A 88 -34.61 16.67 15.05
C LEU A 88 -33.50 16.92 13.99
N PRO A 89 -33.73 17.67 12.89
CA PRO A 89 -32.66 17.97 11.94
C PRO A 89 -31.60 18.91 12.53
N LEU A 90 -31.97 19.81 13.44
CA LEU A 90 -31.02 20.72 14.08
C LEU A 90 -30.07 19.98 15.03
N SER A 91 -30.56 19.01 15.80
CA SER A 91 -29.72 18.18 16.67
C SER A 91 -28.79 17.27 15.86
N ALA A 92 -29.27 16.70 14.74
CA ALA A 92 -28.43 15.98 13.79
C ALA A 92 -27.34 16.88 13.18
N LEU A 93 -27.66 18.13 12.85
CA LEU A 93 -26.68 19.10 12.36
C LEU A 93 -25.62 19.43 13.42
N VAL A 94 -26.02 19.64 14.69
CA VAL A 94 -25.10 19.87 15.81
C VAL A 94 -24.15 18.68 16.00
N ALA A 95 -24.68 17.46 15.96
CA ALA A 95 -23.86 16.26 16.01
C ALA A 95 -22.90 16.17 14.81
N GLY A 96 -23.35 16.50 13.60
CA GLY A 96 -22.51 16.57 12.40
C GLY A 96 -21.36 17.57 12.52
N ILE A 97 -21.62 18.78 13.05
CA ILE A 97 -20.60 19.80 13.33
C ILE A 97 -19.58 19.28 14.35
N ALA A 98 -20.04 18.65 15.44
CA ALA A 98 -19.16 18.01 16.41
C ALA A 98 -18.30 16.90 15.75
N GLY A 99 -18.87 16.16 14.79
CA GLY A 99 -18.14 15.18 13.99
C GLY A 99 -17.02 15.79 13.15
N VAL A 100 -17.27 16.93 12.49
CA VAL A 100 -16.23 17.67 11.74
C VAL A 100 -15.13 18.18 12.67
N LEU A 101 -15.49 18.70 13.84
CA LEU A 101 -14.51 19.15 14.84
C LEU A 101 -13.64 17.98 15.31
N LEU A 102 -14.24 16.81 15.56
CA LEU A 102 -13.52 15.60 15.92
C LEU A 102 -12.59 15.12 14.79
N ALA A 103 -12.99 15.30 13.52
CA ALA A 103 -12.21 14.91 12.36
C ALA A 103 -10.85 15.64 12.28
N VAL A 104 -10.74 16.87 12.78
CA VAL A 104 -9.50 17.68 12.70
C VAL A 104 -8.29 16.97 13.37
N PRO A 105 -8.36 16.59 14.66
CA PRO A 105 -7.30 15.79 15.28
C PRO A 105 -7.31 14.33 14.81
N ALA A 106 -8.49 13.74 14.62
CA ALA A 106 -8.66 12.34 14.24
C ALA A 106 -7.96 11.98 12.92
N VAL A 107 -8.10 12.80 11.88
CA VAL A 107 -7.58 12.50 10.53
C VAL A 107 -6.06 12.50 10.47
N ARG A 108 -5.39 13.17 11.41
CA ARG A 108 -3.92 13.17 11.53
C ARG A 108 -3.38 11.94 12.25
N MET A 109 -4.26 11.17 12.89
CA MET A 109 -3.90 10.01 13.69
C MET A 109 -4.22 8.73 12.94
N ALA A 110 -3.25 7.83 12.85
CA ALA A 110 -3.43 6.52 12.21
C ALA A 110 -3.72 5.44 13.25
N GLY A 111 -4.57 4.46 12.88
CA GLY A 111 -4.75 3.23 13.64
C GLY A 111 -5.33 3.44 15.04
N PRO A 112 -4.75 2.83 16.10
CA PRO A 112 -5.33 2.84 17.45
C PRO A 112 -5.54 4.23 18.07
N PHE A 113 -4.72 5.21 17.68
CA PHE A 113 -4.82 6.59 18.18
C PHE A 113 -6.15 7.26 17.82
N LEU A 114 -6.69 6.94 16.64
CA LEU A 114 -8.01 7.39 16.23
C LEU A 114 -9.10 6.90 17.19
N ALA A 115 -9.06 5.60 17.52
CA ALA A 115 -10.00 4.99 18.44
C ALA A 115 -9.93 5.69 19.81
N MET A 116 -8.73 5.92 20.35
CA MET A 116 -8.54 6.63 21.62
C MET A 116 -9.15 8.05 21.63
N VAL A 117 -8.97 8.82 20.56
CA VAL A 117 -9.59 10.16 20.45
C VAL A 117 -11.11 10.07 20.44
N THR A 118 -11.68 9.09 19.72
CA THR A 118 -13.14 8.92 19.69
C THR A 118 -13.71 8.39 21.02
N ILE A 119 -12.96 7.57 21.76
CA ILE A 119 -13.31 7.14 23.12
C ILE A 119 -13.31 8.34 24.07
N ALA A 120 -12.25 9.14 24.05
CA ALA A 120 -12.14 10.35 24.86
C ALA A 120 -13.32 11.30 24.57
N PHE A 121 -13.69 11.46 23.29
CA PHE A 121 -14.86 12.24 22.92
C PHE A 121 -16.16 11.70 23.54
N ALA A 122 -16.42 10.39 23.49
CA ALA A 122 -17.60 9.80 24.12
C ALA A 122 -17.63 10.10 25.63
N PHE A 123 -16.51 9.93 26.34
CA PHE A 123 -16.43 10.24 27.77
C PHE A 123 -16.60 11.73 28.06
N ILE A 124 -16.07 12.62 27.24
CA ILE A 124 -16.27 14.07 27.38
C ILE A 124 -17.75 14.42 27.28
N VAL A 125 -18.48 13.83 26.32
CA VAL A 125 -19.92 14.05 26.17
C VAL A 125 -20.69 13.48 27.37
N GLU A 126 -20.37 12.26 27.80
CA GLU A 126 -21.01 11.61 28.96
C GLU A 126 -20.80 12.42 30.24
N HIS A 127 -19.56 12.76 30.58
CA HIS A 127 -19.24 13.55 31.78
C HIS A 127 -19.77 14.98 31.67
N GLY A 128 -19.72 15.57 30.48
CA GLY A 128 -20.33 16.88 30.21
C GLY A 128 -21.84 16.86 30.48
N ALA A 129 -22.54 15.80 30.08
CA ALA A 129 -23.96 15.63 30.39
C ALA A 129 -24.24 15.40 31.88
N VAL A 130 -23.31 14.79 32.63
CA VAL A 130 -23.42 14.64 34.08
C VAL A 130 -23.21 15.98 34.82
N GLU A 131 -22.20 16.75 34.42
CA GLU A 131 -21.80 17.98 35.10
C GLU A 131 -22.68 19.19 34.75
N TRP A 132 -23.21 19.26 33.53
CA TRP A 132 -24.00 20.42 33.06
C TRP A 132 -25.47 20.39 33.50
N ARG A 133 -25.69 20.37 34.83
CA ARG A 133 -27.00 20.16 35.46
C ARG A 133 -28.11 21.08 34.96
N SER A 134 -27.80 22.33 34.62
CA SER A 134 -28.79 23.31 34.13
C SER A 134 -29.34 22.98 32.74
N LEU A 135 -28.57 22.28 31.90
CA LEU A 135 -28.93 22.00 30.51
C LEU A 135 -29.46 20.57 30.35
N THR A 136 -28.81 19.60 30.99
CA THR A 136 -29.09 18.16 30.80
C THR A 136 -29.82 17.51 31.98
N GLY A 137 -30.05 18.25 33.07
CA GLY A 137 -30.57 17.69 34.31
C GLY A 137 -29.53 16.89 35.11
N GLY A 138 -28.29 16.79 34.64
CA GLY A 138 -27.21 16.03 35.28
C GLY A 138 -27.56 14.54 35.39
N GLN A 139 -27.30 13.92 36.55
CA GLN A 139 -27.66 12.52 36.79
C GLN A 139 -29.17 12.26 36.79
N ASN A 140 -30.00 13.28 37.04
CA ASN A 140 -31.45 13.13 37.06
C ASN A 140 -32.04 13.06 35.66
N GLY A 141 -31.31 13.48 34.63
CA GLY A 141 -31.76 13.48 33.25
C GLY A 141 -32.89 14.48 32.95
N LEU A 142 -33.48 14.35 31.76
CA LEU A 142 -34.60 15.15 31.26
C LEU A 142 -35.83 14.26 31.03
N MET A 143 -37.00 14.76 31.43
CA MET A 143 -38.31 14.11 31.25
C MET A 143 -39.34 15.13 30.78
N GLY A 144 -40.50 14.67 30.32
CA GLY A 144 -41.67 15.51 30.08
C GLY A 144 -41.59 16.39 28.84
N PHE A 145 -40.71 16.08 27.89
CA PHE A 145 -40.73 16.73 26.57
C PHE A 145 -41.97 16.30 25.77
N PRO A 146 -42.58 17.22 24.99
CA PRO A 146 -43.82 16.96 24.28
C PRO A 146 -43.64 15.91 23.17
N MET A 147 -44.66 15.08 22.97
CA MET A 147 -44.73 14.18 21.81
C MET A 147 -44.80 14.98 20.51
N PRO A 148 -44.24 14.49 19.39
CA PRO A 148 -44.32 15.19 18.12
C PRO A 148 -45.77 15.40 17.68
N GLU A 149 -46.08 16.59 17.17
CA GLU A 149 -47.39 16.89 16.59
C GLU A 149 -47.26 17.48 15.19
N ILE A 150 -48.20 17.14 14.30
CA ILE A 150 -48.38 17.79 12.98
C ILE A 150 -49.83 18.22 12.88
N LEU A 151 -50.09 19.52 12.71
CA LEU A 151 -51.43 20.06 12.47
C LEU A 151 -52.47 19.59 13.53
N GLY A 152 -52.05 19.43 14.79
CA GLY A 152 -52.90 18.96 15.89
C GLY A 152 -53.02 17.44 16.03
N PHE A 153 -52.41 16.65 15.16
CA PHE A 153 -52.29 15.20 15.32
C PHE A 153 -51.02 14.87 16.13
N VAL A 154 -51.22 14.35 17.35
CA VAL A 154 -50.13 13.91 18.24
C VAL A 154 -49.68 12.51 17.84
N PHE A 155 -48.39 12.35 17.57
CA PHE A 155 -47.78 11.07 17.23
C PHE A 155 -47.70 10.22 18.49
N THR A 156 -48.29 9.03 18.45
CA THR A 156 -48.09 8.01 19.48
C THR A 156 -46.79 7.27 19.22
N GLU A 157 -46.44 6.35 20.13
CA GLU A 157 -45.31 5.44 19.97
C GLU A 157 -45.33 4.74 18.59
N ARG A 158 -46.53 4.38 18.10
CA ARG A 158 -46.68 3.66 16.83
C ARG A 158 -46.25 4.52 15.65
N GLU A 159 -46.71 5.77 15.59
CA GLU A 159 -46.34 6.67 14.51
C GLU A 159 -44.85 7.06 14.58
N LEU A 160 -44.28 7.14 15.78
CA LEU A 160 -42.83 7.32 15.97
C LEU A 160 -42.01 6.15 15.45
N VAL A 161 -42.43 4.91 15.74
CA VAL A 161 -41.75 3.71 15.23
C VAL A 161 -41.86 3.61 13.72
N VAL A 162 -43.02 3.92 13.13
CA VAL A 162 -43.19 3.98 11.68
C VAL A 162 -42.27 5.05 11.07
N LEU A 163 -42.17 6.23 11.67
CA LEU A 163 -41.24 7.27 11.24
C LEU A 163 -39.79 6.79 11.29
N ALA A 164 -39.37 6.10 12.36
CA ALA A 164 -38.03 5.54 12.48
C ALA A 164 -37.75 4.49 11.39
N ILE A 165 -38.71 3.63 11.06
CA ILE A 165 -38.58 2.64 9.97
C ILE A 165 -38.43 3.33 8.62
N LEU A 166 -39.23 4.35 8.33
CA LEU A 166 -39.14 5.12 7.08
C LEU A 166 -37.78 5.81 6.95
N LEU A 167 -37.28 6.42 8.03
CA LEU A 167 -35.95 7.04 8.06
C LEU A 167 -34.83 6.01 7.96
N ALA A 168 -34.99 4.81 8.54
CA ALA A 168 -34.05 3.70 8.37
C ALA A 168 -34.00 3.25 6.91
N GLY A 169 -35.14 2.98 6.27
CA GLY A 169 -35.21 2.64 4.85
C GLY A 169 -34.60 3.71 3.95
N LEU A 170 -34.94 4.98 4.19
CA LEU A 170 -34.35 6.11 3.49
C LEU A 170 -32.84 6.18 3.70
N SER A 171 -32.34 5.93 4.91
CA SER A 171 -30.92 5.96 5.19
C SER A 171 -30.14 4.89 4.43
N LEU A 172 -30.66 3.66 4.35
CA LEU A 172 -30.05 2.58 3.59
C LEU A 172 -30.02 2.89 2.08
N TYR A 173 -31.11 3.48 1.57
CA TYR A 173 -31.19 3.96 0.19
C TYR A 173 -30.17 5.06 -0.09
N LEU A 174 -30.07 6.07 0.78
CA LEU A 174 -29.10 7.16 0.64
C LEU A 174 -27.65 6.66 0.76
N PHE A 175 -27.38 5.73 1.67
CA PHE A 175 -26.07 5.08 1.80
C PHE A 175 -25.68 4.38 0.50
N ARG A 176 -26.60 3.65 -0.11
CA ARG A 176 -26.34 2.99 -1.39
C ARG A 176 -25.97 4.00 -2.48
N ARG A 177 -26.76 5.07 -2.63
CA ARG A 177 -26.48 6.14 -3.61
C ARG A 177 -25.11 6.78 -3.36
N LEU A 178 -24.79 7.05 -2.10
CA LEU A 178 -23.49 7.57 -1.70
C LEU A 178 -22.35 6.59 -2.05
N ALA A 179 -22.51 5.30 -1.75
CA ALA A 179 -21.51 4.26 -2.01
C ALA A 179 -21.23 4.06 -3.51
N GLU A 180 -22.23 4.24 -4.37
CA GLU A 180 -22.11 4.19 -5.83
C GLU A 180 -21.65 5.52 -6.46
N SER A 181 -21.65 6.61 -5.71
CA SER A 181 -21.23 7.94 -6.16
C SER A 181 -19.71 8.14 -6.16
N GLY A 182 -19.27 9.29 -6.69
CA GLY A 182 -17.86 9.68 -6.62
C GLY A 182 -17.36 9.92 -5.19
N TRP A 183 -18.25 10.29 -4.25
CA TRP A 183 -17.90 10.36 -2.84
C TRP A 183 -17.61 8.99 -2.24
N GLY A 184 -18.44 7.99 -2.51
CA GLY A 184 -18.23 6.62 -2.05
C GLY A 184 -16.95 6.01 -2.62
N MET A 185 -16.68 6.27 -3.91
CA MET A 185 -15.43 5.87 -4.55
C MET A 185 -14.21 6.56 -3.95
N ALA A 186 -14.30 7.87 -3.65
CA ALA A 186 -13.23 8.60 -2.98
C ALA A 186 -12.98 8.08 -1.55
N MET A 187 -14.04 7.80 -0.79
CA MET A 187 -13.96 7.20 0.55
C MET A 187 -13.24 5.83 0.51
N THR A 188 -13.65 4.98 -0.41
CA THR A 188 -13.04 3.65 -0.61
C THR A 188 -11.60 3.75 -1.07
N GLY A 189 -11.29 4.67 -1.99
CA GLY A 189 -9.93 4.89 -2.47
C GLY A 189 -8.99 5.43 -1.39
N VAL A 190 -9.45 6.35 -0.54
CA VAL A 190 -8.68 6.86 0.61
C VAL A 190 -8.43 5.77 1.64
N ARG A 191 -9.40 4.86 1.85
CA ARG A 191 -9.22 3.68 2.72
C ARG A 191 -8.12 2.76 2.20
N ASP A 192 -8.22 2.39 0.92
CA ASP A 192 -7.36 1.35 0.34
C ASP A 192 -5.93 1.89 0.10
N ALA A 193 -5.80 3.11 -0.43
CA ALA A 193 -4.51 3.74 -0.71
C ALA A 193 -4.59 5.27 -0.71
N GLU A 194 -4.48 5.89 0.47
CA GLU A 194 -4.56 7.36 0.65
C GLU A 194 -3.62 8.15 -0.27
N THR A 195 -2.39 7.68 -0.49
CA THR A 195 -1.44 8.35 -1.40
C THR A 195 -1.92 8.31 -2.84
N ALA A 196 -2.47 7.19 -3.31
CA ALA A 196 -2.98 7.07 -4.67
C ALA A 196 -4.28 7.87 -4.86
N ALA A 197 -5.15 7.91 -3.85
CA ALA A 197 -6.31 8.79 -3.88
C ALA A 197 -5.91 10.28 -3.98
N ALA A 198 -4.86 10.69 -3.26
CA ALA A 198 -4.32 12.04 -3.37
C ALA A 198 -3.75 12.33 -4.77
N SER A 199 -3.04 11.39 -5.41
CA SER A 199 -2.52 11.57 -6.78
C SER A 199 -3.60 11.54 -7.86
N LEU A 200 -4.82 11.11 -7.56
CA LEU A 200 -5.99 11.25 -8.43
C LEU A 200 -6.74 12.59 -8.24
N GLY A 201 -6.25 13.45 -7.34
CA GLY A 201 -6.85 14.75 -7.05
C GLY A 201 -7.86 14.75 -5.90
N TYR A 202 -8.12 13.63 -5.23
CA TYR A 202 -9.01 13.62 -4.05
C TYR A 202 -8.33 14.29 -2.86
N ARG A 203 -9.11 14.95 -2.01
CA ARG A 203 -8.62 15.59 -0.76
C ARG A 203 -8.85 14.64 0.42
N PRO A 204 -7.86 13.88 0.91
CA PRO A 204 -8.11 12.86 1.95
C PRO A 204 -8.73 13.43 3.21
N PHE A 205 -8.30 14.63 3.62
CA PHE A 205 -8.89 15.32 4.77
C PHE A 205 -10.39 15.60 4.59
N ALA A 206 -10.79 16.16 3.45
CA ALA A 206 -12.19 16.47 3.19
C ALA A 206 -13.06 15.20 3.11
N VAL A 207 -12.54 14.14 2.51
CA VAL A 207 -13.21 12.83 2.41
C VAL A 207 -13.45 12.23 3.79
N LYS A 208 -12.41 12.18 4.65
CA LYS A 208 -12.54 11.64 6.01
C LYS A 208 -13.42 12.52 6.90
N ALA A 209 -13.30 13.86 6.80
CA ALA A 209 -14.16 14.79 7.54
C ALA A 209 -15.64 14.69 7.15
N ALA A 210 -15.94 14.54 5.87
CA ALA A 210 -17.30 14.29 5.40
C ALA A 210 -17.87 12.98 5.95
N ALA A 211 -17.08 11.90 5.94
CA ALA A 211 -17.50 10.63 6.52
C ALA A 211 -17.79 10.74 8.03
N PHE A 212 -16.98 11.48 8.79
CA PHE A 212 -17.24 11.77 10.20
C PHE A 212 -18.52 12.58 10.40
N ALA A 213 -18.72 13.64 9.60
CA ALA A 213 -19.90 14.49 9.67
C ALA A 213 -21.19 13.69 9.41
N ILE A 214 -21.20 12.85 8.37
CA ILE A 214 -22.35 12.00 8.02
C ILE A 214 -22.62 11.00 9.14
N ALA A 215 -21.58 10.30 9.62
CA ALA A 215 -21.74 9.33 10.69
C ALA A 215 -22.28 9.96 11.97
N ALA A 216 -21.73 11.10 12.37
CA ALA A 216 -22.16 11.83 13.56
C ALA A 216 -23.58 12.40 13.41
N ALA A 217 -23.93 12.96 12.25
CA ALA A 217 -25.28 13.47 12.00
C ALA A 217 -26.32 12.36 12.03
N MET A 218 -26.00 11.18 11.48
CA MET A 218 -26.87 10.00 11.53
C MET A 218 -27.02 9.43 12.95
N ALA A 219 -25.94 9.41 13.73
CA ALA A 219 -26.01 9.06 15.14
C ALA A 219 -26.86 10.07 15.93
N GLY A 220 -26.71 11.37 15.66
CA GLY A 220 -27.54 12.43 16.24
C GLY A 220 -29.02 12.31 15.86
N LEU A 221 -29.32 12.01 14.60
CA LEU A 221 -30.68 11.74 14.13
C LEU A 221 -31.29 10.53 14.87
N ALA A 222 -30.54 9.44 14.98
CA ALA A 222 -30.97 8.25 15.72
C ALA A 222 -31.23 8.58 17.22
N GLY A 223 -30.36 9.36 17.85
CA GLY A 223 -30.52 9.80 19.23
C GLY A 223 -31.75 10.70 19.43
N GLY A 224 -31.99 11.60 18.48
CA GLY A 224 -33.16 12.48 18.49
C GLY A 224 -34.49 11.73 18.34
N LEU A 225 -34.52 10.59 17.64
CA LEU A 225 -35.68 9.69 17.59
C LEU A 225 -35.82 8.84 18.86
N PHE A 226 -34.70 8.47 19.48
CA PHE A 226 -34.67 7.71 20.73
C PHE A 226 -35.25 8.50 21.91
N ALA A 227 -35.04 9.82 21.93
CA ALA A 227 -35.56 10.74 22.94
C ALA A 227 -37.08 10.60 23.21
N PRO A 228 -37.97 10.93 22.25
CA PRO A 228 -39.43 10.80 22.42
C PRO A 228 -39.89 9.36 22.60
N LEU A 229 -39.13 8.37 22.10
CA LEU A 229 -39.46 6.95 22.27
C LEU A 229 -39.27 6.48 23.71
N MET A 230 -38.21 6.96 24.39
CA MET A 230 -37.92 6.59 25.78
C MET A 230 -38.67 7.43 26.82
N MET A 231 -39.17 8.62 26.45
CA MET A 231 -39.81 9.61 27.36
C MET A 231 -38.94 10.12 28.52
N PHE A 232 -37.75 9.55 28.68
CA PHE A 232 -36.76 9.89 29.69
C PHE A 232 -35.36 9.68 29.12
N ILE A 233 -34.47 10.66 29.35
CA ILE A 233 -33.08 10.59 28.91
C ILE A 233 -32.17 11.00 30.06
N ALA A 234 -31.24 10.13 30.44
CA ALA A 234 -30.19 10.37 31.41
C ALA A 234 -28.83 9.90 30.86
N PRO A 235 -27.70 10.33 31.45
CA PRO A 235 -26.37 9.92 30.99
C PRO A 235 -26.18 8.40 31.00
N SER A 236 -26.84 7.68 31.91
CA SER A 236 -26.81 6.22 32.00
C SER A 236 -27.43 5.49 30.80
N ASN A 237 -28.22 6.17 29.97
CA ASN A 237 -28.75 5.61 28.72
C ASN A 237 -27.67 5.51 27.63
N PHE A 238 -26.50 6.12 27.82
CA PHE A 238 -25.44 6.25 26.82
C PHE A 238 -24.10 5.67 27.28
N PRO A 239 -24.06 4.42 27.80
CA PRO A 239 -22.81 3.86 28.28
C PRO A 239 -21.84 3.63 27.12
N PHE A 240 -20.54 3.74 27.40
CA PHE A 240 -19.50 3.46 26.41
C PHE A 240 -19.63 2.07 25.75
N SER A 241 -20.08 1.06 26.49
CA SER A 241 -20.34 -0.28 25.96
C SER A 241 -21.31 -0.29 24.76
N GLN A 242 -22.22 0.69 24.68
CA GLN A 242 -23.14 0.83 23.57
C GLN A 242 -22.42 1.18 22.26
N SER A 243 -21.35 1.99 22.29
CA SER A 243 -20.51 2.27 21.11
C SER A 243 -19.88 0.99 20.56
N ILE A 244 -19.46 0.08 21.45
CA ILE A 244 -18.87 -1.21 21.05
C ILE A 244 -19.93 -2.07 20.35
N LEU A 245 -21.16 -2.11 20.88
CA LEU A 245 -22.28 -2.81 20.27
C LEU A 245 -22.64 -2.24 18.88
N PHE A 246 -22.60 -0.92 18.71
CA PHE A 246 -22.83 -0.30 17.40
C PHE A 246 -21.76 -0.70 16.37
N LEU A 247 -20.48 -0.67 16.75
CA LEU A 247 -19.41 -1.13 15.87
C LEU A 247 -19.54 -2.62 15.55
N PHE A 248 -19.86 -3.42 16.56
CA PHE A 248 -20.10 -4.84 16.45
C PHE A 248 -21.25 -5.18 15.49
N ALA A 249 -22.35 -4.42 15.53
CA ALA A 249 -23.46 -4.57 14.58
C ALA A 249 -22.96 -4.46 13.12
N ILE A 250 -22.10 -3.49 12.83
CA ILE A 250 -21.56 -3.29 11.47
C ILE A 250 -20.58 -4.38 11.06
N LEU A 251 -19.72 -4.83 11.98
CA LEU A 251 -18.80 -5.94 11.72
C LEU A 251 -19.56 -7.23 11.39
N ILE A 252 -20.58 -7.57 12.19
CA ILE A 252 -21.39 -8.76 11.95
C ILE A 252 -22.23 -8.65 10.69
N GLY A 253 -22.93 -7.53 10.52
CA GLY A 253 -23.81 -7.31 9.39
C GLY A 253 -23.06 -7.36 8.05
N GLY A 254 -21.82 -6.87 8.05
CA GLY A 254 -20.96 -6.80 6.87
C GLY A 254 -20.67 -5.36 6.51
N ALA A 255 -19.51 -4.89 6.96
CA ALA A 255 -19.05 -3.52 6.71
C ALA A 255 -18.96 -3.20 5.21
N GLY A 256 -19.45 -2.03 4.83
CA GLY A 256 -19.49 -1.56 3.44
C GLY A 256 -20.64 -2.15 2.60
N THR A 257 -21.45 -3.06 3.15
CA THR A 257 -22.65 -3.58 2.47
C THR A 257 -23.88 -2.72 2.78
N VAL A 258 -24.83 -2.65 1.84
CA VAL A 258 -26.05 -1.84 1.98
C VAL A 258 -26.96 -2.37 3.09
N LEU A 259 -27.19 -3.68 3.16
CA LEU A 259 -28.06 -4.29 4.17
C LEU A 259 -27.33 -4.65 5.48
N GLY A 260 -26.01 -4.46 5.53
CA GLY A 260 -25.19 -4.75 6.70
C GLY A 260 -25.69 -4.09 7.98
N PRO A 261 -25.96 -2.76 8.00
CA PRO A 261 -26.49 -2.09 9.18
C PRO A 261 -27.80 -2.69 9.71
N LEU A 262 -28.72 -3.08 8.82
CA LEU A 262 -30.00 -3.69 9.20
C LEU A 262 -29.80 -5.09 9.79
N ALA A 263 -29.01 -5.94 9.13
CA ALA A 263 -28.71 -7.30 9.62
C ALA A 263 -27.97 -7.25 10.97
N GLY A 264 -27.02 -6.33 11.11
CA GLY A 264 -26.32 -6.04 12.35
C GLY A 264 -27.27 -5.62 13.46
N ALA A 265 -28.13 -4.61 13.19
CA ALA A 265 -29.10 -4.11 14.15
C ALA A 265 -30.07 -5.19 14.64
N LEU A 266 -30.57 -6.04 13.73
CA LEU A 266 -31.41 -7.18 14.09
C LEU A 266 -30.70 -8.12 15.07
N VAL A 267 -29.44 -8.46 14.82
CA VAL A 267 -28.65 -9.32 15.72
C VAL A 267 -28.41 -8.61 17.06
N THR A 268 -27.94 -7.36 17.05
CA THR A 268 -27.54 -6.67 18.28
C THR A 268 -28.70 -6.26 19.18
N VAL A 269 -29.90 -6.07 18.62
CA VAL A 269 -31.10 -5.72 19.39
C VAL A 269 -31.85 -6.97 19.83
N LEU A 270 -32.00 -7.98 18.97
CA LEU A 270 -32.78 -9.19 19.30
C LEU A 270 -31.99 -10.22 20.12
N LEU A 271 -30.67 -10.33 19.92
CA LEU A 271 -29.88 -11.32 20.66
C LEU A 271 -29.89 -11.09 22.19
N PRO A 272 -29.75 -9.85 22.70
CA PRO A 272 -29.95 -9.55 24.12
C PRO A 272 -31.29 -10.02 24.68
N GLU A 273 -32.35 -9.92 23.88
CA GLU A 273 -33.72 -10.32 24.25
C GLU A 273 -33.82 -11.85 24.35
N PHE A 274 -33.27 -12.58 23.39
CA PHE A 274 -33.20 -14.05 23.46
C PHE A 274 -32.29 -14.57 24.58
N LEU A 275 -31.33 -13.74 25.03
CA LEU A 275 -30.41 -14.05 26.12
C LEU A 275 -30.81 -13.36 27.44
N SER A 276 -32.07 -12.93 27.60
CA SER A 276 -32.52 -12.24 28.81
C SER A 276 -32.26 -13.07 30.07
N ASP A 277 -32.48 -14.38 30.00
CA ASP A 277 -32.29 -15.32 31.11
C ASP A 277 -30.80 -15.63 31.40
N LEU A 278 -29.91 -15.25 30.48
CA LEU A 278 -28.46 -15.44 30.54
C LEU A 278 -27.72 -14.11 30.47
N ALA A 279 -28.32 -13.03 31.00
CA ALA A 279 -27.82 -11.67 30.85
C ALA A 279 -26.35 -11.50 31.30
N GLU A 280 -25.91 -12.22 32.34
CA GLU A 280 -24.53 -12.22 32.84
C GLU A 280 -23.51 -12.73 31.80
N TYR A 281 -23.92 -13.65 30.93
CA TYR A 281 -23.08 -14.25 29.89
C TYR A 281 -23.17 -13.53 28.55
N ARG A 282 -23.95 -12.45 28.44
CA ARG A 282 -24.21 -11.75 27.17
C ARG A 282 -22.94 -11.31 26.45
N LEU A 283 -21.95 -10.78 27.18
CA LEU A 283 -20.66 -10.37 26.61
C LEU A 283 -19.85 -11.56 26.08
N LEU A 284 -19.93 -12.73 26.73
CA LEU A 284 -19.28 -13.96 26.26
C LEU A 284 -19.89 -14.42 24.94
N PHE A 285 -21.23 -14.41 24.82
CA PHE A 285 -21.92 -14.73 23.57
C PHE A 285 -21.59 -13.75 22.46
N PHE A 286 -21.55 -12.45 22.73
CA PHE A 286 -21.12 -11.45 21.74
C PHE A 286 -19.68 -11.66 21.28
N GLY A 287 -18.75 -11.93 22.22
CA GLY A 287 -17.35 -12.22 21.89
C GLY A 287 -17.21 -13.49 21.05
N GLY A 288 -17.89 -14.58 21.44
CA GLY A 288 -17.90 -15.83 20.69
C GLY A 288 -18.51 -15.68 19.30
N LEU A 289 -19.62 -14.95 19.19
CA LEU A 289 -20.25 -14.64 17.91
C LEU A 289 -19.34 -13.78 17.02
N LEU A 290 -18.64 -12.80 17.58
CA LEU A 290 -17.65 -11.99 16.85
C LEU A 290 -16.58 -12.88 16.23
N VAL A 291 -15.96 -13.72 17.06
CA VAL A 291 -14.90 -14.64 16.62
C VAL A 291 -15.43 -15.61 15.56
N GLY A 292 -16.62 -16.18 15.77
CA GLY A 292 -17.26 -17.07 14.81
C GLY A 292 -17.50 -16.40 13.45
N VAL A 293 -18.05 -15.18 13.44
CA VAL A 293 -18.27 -14.42 12.20
C VAL A 293 -16.95 -14.05 11.54
N LEU A 294 -15.94 -13.60 12.30
CA LEU A 294 -14.63 -13.26 11.73
C LEU A 294 -13.91 -14.46 11.11
N LEU A 295 -14.09 -15.67 11.67
CA LEU A 295 -13.49 -16.90 11.15
C LEU A 295 -14.25 -17.48 9.94
N ILE A 296 -15.59 -17.49 9.99
CA ILE A 296 -16.42 -18.19 9.01
C ILE A 296 -16.92 -17.24 7.89
N ALA A 297 -17.18 -15.99 8.24
CA ALA A 297 -17.80 -14.99 7.38
C ALA A 297 -16.97 -13.68 7.40
N PRO A 298 -15.73 -13.66 6.86
CA PRO A 298 -14.82 -12.51 6.94
C PRO A 298 -15.34 -11.23 6.26
N ARG A 299 -16.43 -11.32 5.48
CA ARG A 299 -17.14 -10.18 4.86
C ARG A 299 -18.42 -9.79 5.61
N GLY A 300 -18.64 -10.34 6.80
CA GLY A 300 -19.89 -10.32 7.56
C GLY A 300 -20.99 -11.17 6.91
N LEU A 301 -22.16 -11.21 7.55
CA LEU A 301 -23.31 -12.03 7.15
C LEU A 301 -23.76 -11.69 5.72
N VAL A 302 -24.05 -10.42 5.45
CA VAL A 302 -24.58 -10.00 4.13
C VAL A 302 -23.54 -10.16 3.03
N GLY A 303 -22.27 -9.81 3.29
CA GLY A 303 -21.20 -9.91 2.31
C GLY A 303 -20.87 -11.34 1.92
N THR A 304 -21.04 -12.29 2.84
CA THR A 304 -20.82 -13.72 2.61
C THR A 304 -21.96 -14.33 1.79
N VAL A 305 -23.22 -14.03 2.13
CA VAL A 305 -24.38 -14.45 1.33
C VAL A 305 -24.31 -13.89 -0.09
N ALA A 306 -23.95 -12.61 -0.24
CA ALA A 306 -23.80 -11.98 -1.54
C ALA A 306 -22.70 -12.61 -2.40
N SER A 307 -21.71 -13.29 -1.80
CA SER A 307 -20.62 -13.93 -2.54
C SER A 307 -21.04 -15.22 -3.27
N TYR A 308 -22.13 -15.85 -2.83
CA TYR A 308 -22.70 -17.04 -3.48
C TYR A 308 -23.63 -16.72 -4.65
N ILE A 309 -23.99 -15.44 -4.83
CA ILE A 309 -24.83 -15.00 -5.95
C ILE A 309 -23.94 -14.86 -7.19
N PRO A 310 -24.19 -15.59 -8.29
CA PRO A 310 -23.38 -15.51 -9.48
C PRO A 310 -23.39 -14.08 -10.04
N LYS A 311 -22.19 -13.52 -10.24
CA LYS A 311 -22.03 -12.22 -10.88
C LYS A 311 -22.27 -12.37 -12.38
N SER A 312 -23.20 -11.60 -12.93
CA SER A 312 -23.35 -11.48 -14.38
C SER A 312 -22.22 -10.60 -14.91
N SER A 313 -21.49 -11.10 -15.90
CA SER A 313 -20.46 -10.33 -16.61
C SER A 313 -21.11 -9.11 -17.28
N ARG A 314 -20.59 -7.92 -16.99
CA ARG A 314 -21.06 -6.68 -17.63
C ARG A 314 -20.60 -6.63 -19.08
N SER A 315 -21.54 -6.48 -20.01
CA SER A 315 -21.20 -6.14 -21.40
C SER A 315 -20.90 -4.64 -21.45
N VAL A 316 -19.64 -4.30 -21.72
CA VAL A 316 -19.21 -2.93 -21.93
C VAL A 316 -19.14 -2.67 -23.44
N ALA A 317 -19.79 -1.59 -23.90
CA ALA A 317 -19.76 -1.24 -25.31
C ALA A 317 -18.31 -0.95 -25.76
N PRO A 318 -17.86 -1.51 -26.90
CA PRO A 318 -16.51 -1.29 -27.39
C PRO A 318 -16.32 0.18 -27.76
N VAL A 319 -15.17 0.74 -27.38
CA VAL A 319 -14.70 2.06 -27.81
C VAL A 319 -13.57 1.85 -28.80
N SER A 320 -13.53 2.63 -29.87
CA SER A 320 -12.47 2.49 -30.88
C SER A 320 -11.13 2.99 -30.32
N SER A 321 -10.01 2.48 -30.84
CA SER A 321 -8.68 2.98 -30.45
C SER A 321 -8.53 4.46 -30.77
N ALA A 322 -9.08 4.92 -31.90
CA ALA A 322 -9.07 6.32 -32.32
C ALA A 322 -9.75 7.25 -31.30
N ASP A 323 -10.86 6.83 -30.68
CA ASP A 323 -11.53 7.63 -29.64
C ASP A 323 -10.66 7.76 -28.38
N ILE A 324 -9.90 6.71 -28.03
CA ILE A 324 -8.97 6.72 -26.89
C ILE A 324 -7.77 7.62 -27.19
N GLU A 325 -7.19 7.51 -28.39
CA GLU A 325 -6.11 8.37 -28.85
C GLU A 325 -6.55 9.84 -28.84
N GLN A 326 -7.74 10.15 -29.34
CA GLN A 326 -8.32 11.50 -29.29
C GLN A 326 -8.54 11.99 -27.84
N PHE A 327 -8.97 11.10 -26.94
CA PHE A 327 -9.09 11.42 -25.52
C PHE A 327 -7.74 11.81 -24.91
N LEU A 328 -6.67 11.08 -25.22
CA LEU A 328 -5.32 11.30 -24.71
C LEU A 328 -4.64 12.54 -25.31
N GLN A 329 -4.87 12.83 -26.60
CA GLN A 329 -4.33 14.01 -27.28
C GLN A 329 -4.81 15.35 -26.70
N GLY A 330 -5.99 15.38 -26.08
CA GLY A 330 -6.62 16.62 -25.65
C GLY A 330 -6.16 17.20 -24.29
N GLY A 331 -4.89 17.04 -23.89
CA GLY A 331 -4.32 17.48 -22.60
C GLY A 331 -4.74 18.90 -22.16
N LEU A 332 -4.65 19.17 -20.85
CA LEU A 332 -5.00 20.47 -20.25
C LEU A 332 -4.09 21.61 -20.72
N SER A 333 -2.82 21.32 -21.04
CA SER A 333 -1.81 22.27 -21.45
C SER A 333 -0.69 21.62 -22.25
N SER A 334 -0.35 22.14 -23.42
CA SER A 334 0.84 21.74 -24.18
C SER A 334 2.12 22.41 -23.65
N SER A 335 2.19 22.66 -22.34
CA SER A 335 3.30 23.40 -21.72
C SER A 335 4.36 22.45 -21.17
N ALA A 336 5.63 22.82 -21.32
CA ALA A 336 6.73 22.15 -20.67
C ALA A 336 6.68 22.31 -19.14
N LEU A 337 7.23 21.32 -18.43
CA LEU A 337 7.53 21.42 -17.00
C LEU A 337 8.98 21.86 -16.84
N GLU A 338 9.19 22.96 -16.12
CA GLU A 338 10.51 23.48 -15.81
C GLU A 338 10.76 23.31 -14.31
N ILE A 339 11.87 22.66 -13.99
CA ILE A 339 12.33 22.44 -12.62
C ILE A 339 13.58 23.30 -12.45
N GLU A 340 13.56 24.18 -11.46
CA GLU A 340 14.64 25.14 -11.18
C GLU A 340 15.14 24.97 -9.73
N ASP A 341 16.43 24.68 -9.56
CA ASP A 341 17.17 24.65 -8.30
C ASP A 341 16.46 23.85 -7.18
N LEU A 342 15.82 22.73 -7.54
CA LEU A 342 14.97 21.96 -6.65
C LEU A 342 15.80 21.29 -5.56
N GLY A 343 15.37 21.45 -4.29
CA GLY A 343 16.08 20.84 -3.16
C GLY A 343 15.24 20.64 -1.91
N ILE A 344 15.62 19.63 -1.11
CA ILE A 344 14.98 19.28 0.15
C ILE A 344 15.97 18.66 1.14
N SER A 345 15.75 18.96 2.42
CA SER A 345 16.53 18.41 3.55
C SER A 345 15.63 17.67 4.53
N PHE A 346 16.08 16.52 5.02
CA PHE A 346 15.42 15.73 6.05
C PHE A 346 16.35 15.58 7.26
N GLY A 347 15.93 16.07 8.43
CA GLY A 347 16.69 15.88 9.67
C GLY A 347 18.15 16.36 9.61
N GLY A 348 18.45 17.37 8.80
CA GLY A 348 19.81 17.90 8.58
C GLY A 348 20.58 17.27 7.40
N VAL A 349 20.10 16.19 6.79
CA VAL A 349 20.69 15.59 5.58
C VAL A 349 20.02 16.19 4.34
N ARG A 350 20.84 16.75 3.43
CA ARG A 350 20.36 17.29 2.15
C ARG A 350 20.15 16.14 1.17
N ALA A 351 18.89 15.78 0.91
CA ALA A 351 18.55 14.62 0.08
C ALA A 351 18.54 14.94 -1.42
N VAL A 352 18.20 16.18 -1.78
CA VAL A 352 18.29 16.71 -3.15
C VAL A 352 18.78 18.16 -3.07
N ASP A 353 19.69 18.53 -3.95
CA ASP A 353 20.36 19.82 -3.99
C ASP A 353 20.58 20.30 -5.44
N GLY A 354 19.82 21.33 -5.84
CA GLY A 354 20.05 22.09 -7.07
C GLY A 354 19.68 21.38 -8.36
N VAL A 355 18.78 20.40 -8.32
CA VAL A 355 18.34 19.69 -9.53
C VAL A 355 17.52 20.63 -10.42
N SER A 356 17.96 20.80 -11.66
CA SER A 356 17.30 21.68 -12.65
C SER A 356 17.26 21.00 -14.02
N PHE A 357 16.07 20.85 -14.59
CA PHE A 357 15.88 20.29 -15.93
C PHE A 357 14.50 20.63 -16.49
N ARG A 358 14.32 20.40 -17.79
CA ARG A 358 13.07 20.67 -18.52
C ARG A 358 12.51 19.38 -19.09
N ILE A 359 11.20 19.19 -18.93
CA ILE A 359 10.42 18.10 -19.52
C ILE A 359 9.50 18.71 -20.56
N LYS A 360 9.58 18.25 -21.81
CA LYS A 360 8.72 18.76 -22.89
C LYS A 360 7.56 17.82 -23.20
N PRO A 361 6.43 18.35 -23.67
CA PRO A 361 5.34 17.54 -24.20
C PRO A 361 5.83 16.63 -25.34
N GLY A 362 5.32 15.41 -25.36
CA GLY A 362 5.65 14.37 -26.33
C GLY A 362 7.08 13.83 -26.28
N GLU A 363 7.88 14.21 -25.29
CA GLU A 363 9.20 13.63 -25.01
C GLU A 363 9.12 12.64 -23.83
N VAL A 364 9.91 11.56 -23.90
CA VAL A 364 10.21 10.67 -22.77
C VAL A 364 11.48 11.18 -22.09
N THR A 365 11.37 11.64 -20.85
CA THR A 365 12.49 12.11 -20.03
C THR A 365 12.77 11.14 -18.89
N SER A 366 13.92 10.49 -18.88
CA SER A 366 14.28 9.57 -17.79
C SER A 366 15.15 10.24 -16.72
N ILE A 367 15.01 9.79 -15.48
CA ILE A 367 15.88 10.17 -14.36
C ILE A 367 16.63 8.93 -13.90
N ILE A 368 17.95 8.97 -14.02
CA ILE A 368 18.86 7.87 -13.68
C ILE A 368 19.79 8.27 -12.54
N GLY A 369 20.38 7.28 -11.87
CA GLY A 369 21.31 7.47 -10.76
C GLY A 369 21.40 6.21 -9.90
N PRO A 370 22.49 6.04 -9.14
CA PRO A 370 22.63 4.93 -8.21
C PRO A 370 21.55 4.91 -7.11
N ASN A 371 21.49 3.83 -6.36
CA ASN A 371 20.54 3.71 -5.25
C ASN A 371 20.82 4.78 -4.18
N GLY A 372 19.77 5.47 -3.74
CA GLY A 372 19.92 6.59 -2.81
C GLY A 372 20.30 7.93 -3.44
N ALA A 373 20.44 8.03 -4.77
CA ALA A 373 20.76 9.28 -5.46
C ALA A 373 19.68 10.38 -5.40
N GLY A 374 18.50 10.10 -4.83
CA GLY A 374 17.42 11.08 -4.68
C GLY A 374 16.36 11.09 -5.80
N LYS A 375 16.38 10.11 -6.73
CA LYS A 375 15.43 10.01 -7.87
C LYS A 375 13.96 10.05 -7.45
N THR A 376 13.55 9.13 -6.58
CA THR A 376 12.18 9.07 -6.04
C THR A 376 11.84 10.33 -5.23
N THR A 377 12.83 10.93 -4.56
CA THR A 377 12.66 12.20 -3.84
C THR A 377 12.33 13.35 -4.79
N VAL A 378 13.00 13.43 -5.95
CA VAL A 378 12.67 14.37 -7.02
C VAL A 378 11.23 14.16 -7.51
N LEU A 379 10.84 12.92 -7.82
CA LEU A 379 9.46 12.60 -8.22
C LEU A 379 8.43 12.95 -7.15
N ASN A 380 8.75 12.76 -5.87
CA ASN A 380 7.87 13.09 -4.75
C ASN A 380 7.66 14.60 -4.59
N MET A 381 8.68 15.42 -4.89
CA MET A 381 8.54 16.87 -4.93
C MET A 381 7.70 17.31 -6.13
N ILE A 382 7.96 16.77 -7.32
CA ILE A 382 7.18 17.07 -8.53
C ILE A 382 5.70 16.68 -8.33
N GLY A 383 5.45 15.52 -7.73
CA GLY A 383 4.11 15.01 -7.45
C GLY A 383 3.40 15.66 -6.24
N GLY A 384 4.01 16.62 -5.54
CA GLY A 384 3.41 17.33 -4.40
C GLY A 384 3.26 16.52 -3.11
N PHE A 385 4.01 15.43 -2.96
CA PHE A 385 4.07 14.63 -1.72
C PHE A 385 5.11 15.18 -0.74
N TYR A 386 6.19 15.77 -1.27
CA TYR A 386 7.18 16.49 -0.49
C TYR A 386 7.14 17.97 -0.85
N ARG A 387 7.18 18.82 0.18
CA ARG A 387 7.32 20.26 0.00
C ARG A 387 8.82 20.57 -0.16
N PRO A 388 9.25 21.08 -1.33
CA PRO A 388 10.64 21.48 -1.50
C PRO A 388 10.99 22.60 -0.50
N THR A 389 12.25 22.59 -0.03
CA THR A 389 12.79 23.66 0.83
C THR A 389 13.27 24.84 -0.02
N GLN A 390 13.67 24.57 -1.27
CA GLN A 390 14.10 25.55 -2.26
C GLN A 390 13.72 25.10 -3.68
N GLY A 391 13.79 26.04 -4.62
CA GLY A 391 13.51 25.81 -6.03
C GLY A 391 12.04 25.98 -6.42
N LYS A 392 11.77 25.86 -7.72
CA LYS A 392 10.45 26.05 -8.33
C LYS A 392 10.10 24.88 -9.26
N ILE A 393 8.80 24.66 -9.44
CA ILE A 393 8.27 23.63 -10.34
C ILE A 393 7.19 24.29 -11.20
N LEU A 394 7.56 24.73 -12.39
CA LEU A 394 6.71 25.54 -13.27
C LEU A 394 6.06 24.67 -14.34
N LEU A 395 4.73 24.60 -14.36
CA LEU A 395 3.96 24.04 -15.47
C LEU A 395 3.37 25.19 -16.29
N GLY A 396 4.03 25.54 -17.40
CA GLY A 396 3.76 26.79 -18.11
C GLY A 396 4.06 27.99 -17.20
N SER A 397 3.06 28.83 -16.92
CA SER A 397 3.20 29.99 -16.03
C SER A 397 2.88 29.69 -14.55
N ARG A 398 2.44 28.46 -14.23
CA ARG A 398 1.95 28.11 -12.90
C ARG A 398 3.02 27.41 -12.08
N ASP A 399 3.38 27.99 -10.95
CA ASP A 399 4.25 27.34 -9.96
C ASP A 399 3.46 26.32 -9.12
N LEU A 400 3.95 25.09 -9.09
CA LEU A 400 3.40 23.96 -8.36
C LEU A 400 4.20 23.63 -7.10
N ALA A 401 5.33 24.30 -6.86
CA ALA A 401 6.20 24.03 -5.74
C ALA A 401 5.46 24.14 -4.39
N GLY A 402 5.47 23.05 -3.63
CA GLY A 402 4.86 22.98 -2.30
C GLY A 402 3.33 22.87 -2.27
N LEU A 403 2.66 22.81 -3.43
CA LEU A 403 1.25 22.44 -3.48
C LEU A 403 1.07 20.97 -3.03
N PRO A 404 -0.04 20.63 -2.36
CA PRO A 404 -0.31 19.26 -1.98
C PRO A 404 -0.61 18.40 -3.22
N ALA A 405 -0.29 17.11 -3.16
CA ALA A 405 -0.41 16.16 -4.28
C ALA A 405 -1.74 16.22 -5.04
N HIS A 406 -2.86 16.41 -4.34
CA HIS A 406 -4.18 16.50 -4.97
C HIS A 406 -4.38 17.77 -5.82
N ALA A 407 -3.72 18.87 -5.49
CA ALA A 407 -3.75 20.09 -6.28
C ALA A 407 -2.80 19.99 -7.48
N VAL A 408 -1.65 19.33 -7.29
CA VAL A 408 -0.71 18.99 -8.37
C VAL A 408 -1.38 18.08 -9.41
N ALA A 409 -2.05 17.02 -8.95
CA ALA A 409 -2.80 16.11 -9.83
C ALA A 409 -3.86 16.82 -10.69
N ARG A 410 -4.64 17.72 -10.08
CA ARG A 410 -5.63 18.55 -10.78
C ARG A 410 -5.02 19.54 -11.77
N SER A 411 -3.71 19.75 -11.70
CA SER A 411 -2.99 20.64 -12.62
C SER A 411 -2.47 19.90 -13.86
N GLY A 412 -2.66 18.59 -13.98
CA GLY A 412 -2.30 17.81 -15.17
C GLY A 412 -1.17 16.79 -14.96
N ILE A 413 -0.68 16.60 -13.73
CA ILE A 413 0.40 15.65 -13.43
C ILE A 413 -0.19 14.35 -12.86
N ALA A 414 -0.09 13.24 -13.60
CA ALA A 414 -0.43 11.91 -13.10
C ALA A 414 0.83 11.15 -12.69
N ARG A 415 0.68 10.17 -11.79
CA ARG A 415 1.80 9.40 -11.27
C ARG A 415 1.47 7.95 -10.96
N THR A 416 2.42 7.06 -11.24
CA THR A 416 2.47 5.67 -10.76
C THR A 416 3.55 5.50 -9.67
N TYR A 417 3.56 4.35 -8.99
CA TYR A 417 4.42 4.12 -7.82
C TYR A 417 5.27 2.87 -7.99
N GLN A 418 6.47 2.84 -7.38
CA GLN A 418 7.37 1.69 -7.39
C GLN A 418 6.63 0.38 -7.08
N THR A 419 5.93 0.34 -5.93
CA THR A 419 4.92 -0.71 -5.65
C THR A 419 3.55 -0.21 -6.08
N THR A 420 2.86 -0.95 -6.95
CA THR A 420 1.54 -0.59 -7.45
C THR A 420 0.56 -0.30 -6.31
N LYS A 421 -0.12 0.85 -6.35
CA LYS A 421 -1.08 1.28 -5.33
C LYS A 421 -2.50 1.34 -5.88
N LEU A 422 -3.05 0.17 -6.24
CA LEU A 422 -4.44 0.07 -6.69
C LEU A 422 -5.42 0.13 -5.52
N PHE A 423 -6.67 0.49 -5.81
CA PHE A 423 -7.76 0.37 -4.84
C PHE A 423 -8.23 -1.07 -4.82
N GLU A 424 -7.67 -1.86 -3.91
CA GLU A 424 -7.76 -3.32 -3.89
C GLU A 424 -9.19 -3.85 -3.83
N ASN A 425 -10.08 -3.12 -3.15
CA ASN A 425 -11.48 -3.54 -2.98
C ASN A 425 -12.38 -3.09 -4.14
N LEU A 426 -11.88 -2.21 -5.02
CA LEU A 426 -12.56 -1.82 -6.23
C LEU A 426 -12.25 -2.80 -7.38
N THR A 427 -13.17 -2.88 -8.35
CA THR A 427 -12.93 -3.63 -9.57
C THR A 427 -11.87 -2.94 -10.44
N VAL A 428 -11.32 -3.66 -11.42
CA VAL A 428 -10.39 -3.10 -12.39
C VAL A 428 -10.99 -1.88 -13.08
N LEU A 429 -12.25 -2.00 -13.53
CA LEU A 429 -12.96 -0.91 -14.18
C LEU A 429 -13.18 0.28 -13.26
N ALA A 430 -13.58 0.03 -12.00
CA ALA A 430 -13.81 1.08 -11.01
C ALA A 430 -12.51 1.81 -10.63
N ASN A 431 -11.36 1.12 -10.65
CA ASN A 431 -10.06 1.76 -10.48
C ASN A 431 -9.82 2.80 -11.58
N VAL A 432 -10.05 2.47 -12.85
CA VAL A 432 -9.81 3.42 -13.95
C VAL A 432 -10.85 4.55 -13.96
N VAL A 433 -12.13 4.25 -13.71
CA VAL A 433 -13.18 5.27 -13.56
C VAL A 433 -12.85 6.30 -12.48
N SER A 434 -12.17 5.88 -11.40
CA SER A 434 -11.79 6.78 -10.31
C SER A 434 -10.85 7.92 -10.74
N GLY A 435 -10.10 7.75 -11.84
CA GLY A 435 -9.23 8.78 -12.41
C GLY A 435 -9.98 9.80 -13.27
N LEU A 436 -11.07 9.40 -13.93
CA LEU A 436 -11.85 10.25 -14.85
C LEU A 436 -12.42 11.50 -14.17
N GLY A 437 -12.66 11.44 -12.86
CA GLY A 437 -13.21 12.55 -12.09
C GLY A 437 -12.20 13.66 -11.76
N ARG A 438 -10.88 13.46 -11.92
CA ARG A 438 -9.82 14.41 -11.51
C ARG A 438 -10.02 14.95 -10.09
N GLY A 439 -10.45 14.10 -9.16
CA GLY A 439 -10.73 14.49 -7.79
C GLY A 439 -12.00 15.32 -7.59
N ALA A 440 -12.82 15.52 -8.63
CA ALA A 440 -14.18 15.96 -8.48
C ALA A 440 -15.01 14.82 -7.87
N PHE A 441 -15.72 15.14 -6.80
CA PHE A 441 -16.59 14.17 -6.13
C PHE A 441 -17.87 13.90 -6.93
N GLY A 442 -18.20 14.80 -7.87
CA GLY A 442 -19.47 14.78 -8.58
C GLY A 442 -20.65 15.04 -7.65
N ASP A 443 -21.83 14.67 -8.12
CA ASP A 443 -23.05 14.74 -7.33
C ASP A 443 -23.15 13.49 -6.42
N PRO A 444 -23.23 13.64 -5.08
CA PRO A 444 -23.30 12.53 -4.11
C PRO A 444 -24.42 11.52 -4.33
N TRP A 445 -25.43 11.86 -5.13
CA TRP A 445 -26.59 11.02 -5.40
C TRP A 445 -26.57 10.44 -6.82
N SER A 446 -25.60 10.86 -7.66
CA SER A 446 -25.39 10.35 -9.01
C SER A 446 -24.39 9.20 -9.04
N ASP A 447 -24.66 8.21 -9.88
CA ASP A 447 -23.73 7.11 -10.12
C ASP A 447 -22.51 7.60 -10.92
N ILE A 448 -21.31 7.35 -10.39
CA ILE A 448 -20.07 7.72 -11.06
C ILE A 448 -19.76 6.80 -12.25
N GLN A 449 -20.35 5.60 -12.28
CA GLN A 449 -20.17 4.56 -13.28
C GLN A 449 -21.23 4.62 -14.40
N SER A 450 -21.41 5.80 -15.00
CA SER A 450 -22.24 5.93 -16.21
C SER A 450 -21.70 5.04 -17.36
N PRO A 451 -22.56 4.52 -18.25
CA PRO A 451 -22.14 3.68 -19.38
C PRO A 451 -20.96 4.25 -20.18
N ASP A 452 -20.97 5.56 -20.48
CA ASP A 452 -19.92 6.22 -21.25
C ASP A 452 -18.55 6.17 -20.54
N ARG A 453 -18.54 6.43 -19.24
CA ARG A 453 -17.33 6.35 -18.40
C ARG A 453 -16.81 4.92 -18.29
N LEU A 454 -17.70 3.94 -18.21
CA LEU A 454 -17.32 2.52 -18.20
C LEU A 454 -16.72 2.09 -19.53
N SER A 455 -17.33 2.51 -20.64
CA SER A 455 -16.80 2.28 -21.99
C SER A 455 -15.43 2.91 -22.19
N LEU A 456 -15.26 4.18 -21.78
CA LEU A 456 -13.97 4.86 -21.85
C LEU A 456 -12.91 4.17 -20.97
N ALA A 457 -13.25 3.80 -19.73
CA ALA A 457 -12.34 3.09 -18.83
C ALA A 457 -11.92 1.72 -19.38
N ALA A 458 -12.85 0.96 -19.97
CA ALA A 458 -12.52 -0.30 -20.63
C ALA A 458 -11.64 -0.10 -21.87
N GLY A 459 -11.86 0.98 -22.63
CA GLY A 459 -11.02 1.35 -23.76
C GLY A 459 -9.59 1.69 -23.32
N LEU A 460 -9.41 2.47 -22.25
CA LEU A 460 -8.09 2.76 -21.67
C LEU A 460 -7.37 1.50 -21.18
N LEU A 461 -8.10 0.57 -20.54
CA LEU A 461 -7.53 -0.71 -20.11
C LEU A 461 -7.02 -1.54 -21.29
N ARG A 462 -7.83 -1.66 -22.35
CA ARG A 462 -7.43 -2.38 -23.58
C ARG A 462 -6.27 -1.70 -24.28
N TYR A 463 -6.26 -0.37 -24.33
CA TYR A 463 -5.16 0.41 -24.90
C TYR A 463 -3.85 0.15 -24.16
N CYS A 464 -3.87 0.07 -22.83
CA CYS A 464 -2.72 -0.35 -22.03
C CYS A 464 -2.40 -1.85 -22.13
N GLY A 465 -3.14 -2.65 -22.91
CA GLY A 465 -2.86 -4.08 -23.09
C GLY A 465 -3.47 -5.01 -22.03
N TYR A 466 -4.42 -4.53 -21.21
CA TYR A 466 -5.11 -5.39 -20.23
C TYR A 466 -6.24 -6.19 -20.91
N GLU A 467 -6.12 -7.52 -20.89
CA GLU A 467 -7.07 -8.47 -21.51
C GLU A 467 -7.93 -9.25 -20.49
N GLY A 468 -7.73 -9.01 -19.20
CA GLY A 468 -8.43 -9.73 -18.13
C GLY A 468 -9.88 -9.28 -17.88
N ASP A 469 -10.49 -9.85 -16.83
CA ASP A 469 -11.87 -9.54 -16.43
C ASP A 469 -11.96 -8.17 -15.73
N PHE A 470 -12.73 -7.24 -16.33
CA PHE A 470 -12.94 -5.89 -15.82
C PHE A 470 -13.68 -5.82 -14.47
N ASP A 471 -14.46 -6.84 -14.13
CA ASP A 471 -15.21 -6.93 -12.87
C ASP A 471 -14.43 -7.63 -11.74
N LYS A 472 -13.21 -8.11 -12.04
CA LYS A 472 -12.29 -8.67 -11.05
C LYS A 472 -11.80 -7.58 -10.11
N ARG A 473 -11.54 -7.93 -8.84
CA ARG A 473 -10.95 -6.99 -7.87
C ARG A 473 -9.48 -6.76 -8.18
N ALA A 474 -9.03 -5.52 -8.04
CA ALA A 474 -7.64 -5.16 -8.32
C ALA A 474 -6.62 -5.92 -7.45
N GLY A 475 -7.00 -6.28 -6.21
CA GLY A 475 -6.13 -7.03 -5.30
C GLY A 475 -5.92 -8.50 -5.67
N ASP A 476 -6.75 -9.03 -6.56
CA ASP A 476 -6.65 -10.42 -7.02
C ASP A 476 -5.85 -10.53 -8.35
N LEU A 477 -5.28 -9.42 -8.83
CA LEU A 477 -4.56 -9.36 -10.10
C LEU A 477 -3.08 -9.78 -9.96
N PRO A 478 -2.52 -10.48 -10.98
CA PRO A 478 -1.08 -10.67 -11.11
C PRO A 478 -0.29 -9.35 -11.20
N HIS A 479 1.01 -9.39 -10.95
CA HIS A 479 1.87 -8.20 -10.91
C HIS A 479 1.84 -7.35 -12.20
N VAL A 480 1.95 -7.99 -13.37
CA VAL A 480 1.93 -7.30 -14.68
C VAL A 480 0.60 -6.58 -14.89
N ASP A 481 -0.51 -7.28 -14.70
CA ASP A 481 -1.86 -6.72 -14.81
C ASP A 481 -2.06 -5.53 -13.88
N ARG A 482 -1.59 -5.61 -12.62
CA ARG A 482 -1.68 -4.49 -11.67
C ARG A 482 -0.97 -3.25 -12.20
N ARG A 483 0.18 -3.40 -12.85
CA ARG A 483 0.92 -2.29 -13.46
C ARG A 483 0.15 -1.67 -14.61
N LEU A 484 -0.40 -2.46 -15.52
CA LEU A 484 -1.18 -1.95 -16.67
C LEU A 484 -2.44 -1.21 -16.21
N VAL A 485 -3.14 -1.73 -15.20
CA VAL A 485 -4.31 -1.09 -14.60
C VAL A 485 -3.94 0.21 -13.90
N GLU A 486 -2.76 0.27 -13.24
CA GLU A 486 -2.27 1.49 -12.61
C GLU A 486 -1.96 2.59 -13.64
N ILE A 487 -1.34 2.22 -14.77
CA ILE A 487 -1.08 3.12 -15.89
C ILE A 487 -2.41 3.60 -16.50
N ALA A 488 -3.35 2.69 -16.79
CA ALA A 488 -4.66 3.06 -17.33
C ALA A 488 -5.42 4.03 -16.41
N ARG A 489 -5.37 3.80 -15.09
CA ARG A 489 -5.94 4.70 -14.09
C ARG A 489 -5.26 6.07 -14.06
N ALA A 490 -3.94 6.12 -14.22
CA ALA A 490 -3.21 7.38 -14.33
C ALA A 490 -3.57 8.13 -15.62
N LEU A 491 -3.70 7.43 -16.75
CA LEU A 491 -4.14 8.01 -18.02
C LEU A 491 -5.60 8.50 -17.99
N ALA A 492 -6.45 7.90 -17.17
CA ALA A 492 -7.83 8.37 -16.98
C ALA A 492 -7.91 9.80 -16.41
N LEU A 493 -6.86 10.30 -15.73
CA LEU A 493 -6.74 11.71 -15.37
C LEU A 493 -6.56 12.63 -16.58
N LYS A 494 -6.29 12.06 -17.76
CA LYS A 494 -5.92 12.77 -18.98
C LYS A 494 -4.77 13.75 -18.68
N PRO A 495 -3.59 13.21 -18.30
CA PRO A 495 -2.47 14.02 -17.84
C PRO A 495 -1.74 14.73 -18.98
N ASP A 496 -1.17 15.89 -18.68
CA ASP A 496 -0.14 16.53 -19.50
C ASP A 496 1.23 15.87 -19.26
N ILE A 497 1.43 15.34 -18.04
CA ILE A 497 2.68 14.71 -17.61
C ILE A 497 2.36 13.43 -16.85
N LEU A 498 2.92 12.32 -17.32
CA LEU A 498 2.85 11.02 -16.67
C LEU A 498 4.19 10.69 -16.00
N LEU A 499 4.22 10.64 -14.67
CA LEU A 499 5.39 10.24 -13.90
C LEU A 499 5.33 8.75 -13.58
N LEU A 500 6.38 8.01 -13.93
CA LEU A 500 6.53 6.59 -13.61
C LEU A 500 7.77 6.35 -12.76
N ASP A 501 7.59 5.52 -11.74
CA ASP A 501 8.61 5.20 -10.75
C ASP A 501 8.86 3.69 -10.80
N GLU A 502 9.94 3.28 -11.45
CA GLU A 502 10.34 1.88 -11.69
C GLU A 502 9.23 0.97 -12.26
N PRO A 503 8.54 1.35 -13.35
CA PRO A 503 7.45 0.56 -13.91
C PRO A 503 7.89 -0.81 -14.46
N ALA A 504 9.16 -0.99 -14.84
CA ALA A 504 9.71 -2.22 -15.39
C ALA A 504 10.27 -3.18 -14.33
N ALA A 505 10.30 -2.77 -13.05
CA ALA A 505 10.74 -3.62 -11.95
C ALA A 505 9.93 -4.93 -11.89
N GLY A 506 10.63 -6.06 -11.83
CA GLY A 506 10.02 -7.39 -11.75
C GLY A 506 9.34 -7.89 -13.04
N LEU A 507 9.49 -7.19 -14.18
CA LEU A 507 8.97 -7.64 -15.47
C LEU A 507 9.96 -8.52 -16.24
N MET A 508 9.44 -9.44 -17.04
CA MET A 508 10.23 -10.21 -18.01
C MET A 508 10.54 -9.34 -19.25
N ARG A 509 11.59 -9.67 -20.01
CA ARG A 509 12.02 -8.85 -21.18
C ARG A 509 10.88 -8.56 -22.17
N ALA A 510 10.10 -9.58 -22.55
CA ALA A 510 8.96 -9.41 -23.44
C ALA A 510 7.89 -8.44 -22.90
N ASP A 511 7.72 -8.37 -21.58
CA ASP A 511 6.78 -7.42 -20.94
C ASP A 511 7.39 -6.02 -20.85
N LYS A 512 8.71 -5.92 -20.66
CA LYS A 512 9.45 -4.64 -20.73
C LYS A 512 9.37 -4.02 -22.12
N ASP A 513 9.52 -4.82 -23.17
CA ASP A 513 9.43 -4.35 -24.56
C ASP A 513 8.01 -3.82 -24.87
N LYS A 514 6.97 -4.52 -24.39
CA LYS A 514 5.58 -4.05 -24.51
C LYS A 514 5.34 -2.76 -23.75
N LEU A 515 5.87 -2.65 -22.53
CA LEU A 515 5.78 -1.43 -21.73
C LEU A 515 6.52 -0.28 -22.42
N ALA A 516 7.70 -0.53 -22.98
CA ALA A 516 8.49 0.45 -23.73
C ALA A 516 7.69 1.04 -24.90
N MET A 517 7.08 0.17 -25.72
CA MET A 517 6.21 0.59 -26.82
C MET A 517 5.02 1.40 -26.32
N LEU A 518 4.32 0.92 -25.27
CA LEU A 518 3.19 1.64 -24.69
C LEU A 518 3.57 3.05 -24.20
N LEU A 519 4.71 3.19 -23.51
CA LEU A 519 5.16 4.50 -23.02
C LEU A 519 5.53 5.45 -24.16
N ARG A 520 6.11 4.93 -25.25
CA ARG A 520 6.39 5.71 -26.44
C ARG A 520 5.10 6.14 -27.14
N ASP A 521 4.15 5.23 -27.33
CA ASP A 521 2.84 5.53 -27.93
C ASP A 521 2.10 6.61 -27.13
N ILE A 522 2.13 6.53 -25.79
CA ILE A 522 1.56 7.56 -24.92
C ILE A 522 2.25 8.90 -25.13
N ALA A 523 3.59 8.94 -25.24
CA ALA A 523 4.33 10.17 -25.48
C ALA A 523 3.99 10.77 -26.86
N ASP A 524 3.95 9.95 -27.91
CA ASP A 524 3.66 10.40 -29.28
C ASP A 524 2.25 10.99 -29.43
N LEU A 525 1.32 10.65 -28.54
CA LEU A 525 -0.01 11.26 -28.46
C LEU A 525 -0.02 12.64 -27.78
N GLY A 526 1.09 13.11 -27.20
CA GLY A 526 1.25 14.46 -26.66
C GLY A 526 1.66 14.57 -25.19
N PRO A 527 1.18 13.72 -24.26
CA PRO A 527 1.65 13.75 -22.87
C PRO A 527 3.17 13.61 -22.74
N ALA A 528 3.79 14.37 -21.84
CA ALA A 528 5.17 14.14 -21.48
C ALA A 528 5.29 12.91 -20.57
N VAL A 529 6.23 12.02 -20.84
CA VAL A 529 6.46 10.83 -20.01
C VAL A 529 7.75 11.02 -19.23
N VAL A 530 7.69 10.92 -17.91
CA VAL A 530 8.87 10.98 -17.05
C VAL A 530 9.06 9.64 -16.36
N LEU A 531 10.25 9.05 -16.50
CA LEU A 531 10.51 7.71 -16.03
C LEU A 531 11.72 7.67 -15.09
N VAL A 532 11.54 7.18 -13.86
CA VAL A 532 12.66 6.74 -13.03
C VAL A 532 12.86 5.26 -13.27
N GLU A 533 14.03 4.89 -13.77
CA GLU A 533 14.37 3.50 -14.01
C GLU A 533 15.84 3.20 -13.73
N HIS A 534 16.07 1.92 -13.44
CA HIS A 534 17.40 1.35 -13.24
C HIS A 534 17.82 0.44 -14.40
N ASP A 535 16.86 0.03 -15.21
CA ASP A 535 17.10 -0.73 -16.43
C ASP A 535 17.66 0.19 -17.53
N MET A 536 18.97 0.13 -17.76
CA MET A 536 19.64 0.98 -18.75
C MET A 536 19.27 0.61 -20.18
N GLU A 537 18.92 -0.65 -20.47
CA GLU A 537 18.49 -1.06 -21.81
C GLU A 537 17.17 -0.37 -22.16
N LEU A 538 16.19 -0.42 -21.24
CA LEU A 538 14.92 0.29 -21.40
C LEU A 538 15.13 1.80 -21.50
N VAL A 539 15.86 2.39 -20.54
CA VAL A 539 16.07 3.85 -20.48
C VAL A 539 16.72 4.37 -21.76
N MET A 540 17.80 3.74 -22.21
CA MET A 540 18.50 4.19 -23.42
C MET A 540 17.67 3.95 -24.69
N GLY A 541 16.81 2.93 -24.69
CA GLY A 541 15.96 2.58 -25.83
C GLY A 541 14.78 3.54 -26.06
N ILE A 542 14.20 4.11 -25.00
CA ILE A 542 12.96 4.91 -25.13
C ILE A 542 13.11 6.41 -24.85
N SER A 543 14.19 6.83 -24.18
CA SER A 543 14.30 8.21 -23.68
C SER A 543 14.78 9.18 -24.75
N ASP A 544 14.13 10.33 -24.87
CA ASP A 544 14.64 11.46 -25.66
C ASP A 544 15.68 12.26 -24.87
N ARG A 545 15.48 12.36 -23.54
CA ARG A 545 16.35 13.07 -22.60
C ARG A 545 16.56 12.26 -21.33
N ILE A 546 17.73 12.39 -20.73
CA ILE A 546 18.08 11.72 -19.48
C ILE A 546 18.71 12.73 -18.52
N GLN A 547 18.20 12.78 -17.28
CA GLN A 547 18.79 13.47 -16.15
C GLN A 547 19.51 12.45 -15.26
N ALA A 548 20.83 12.52 -15.19
CA ALA A 548 21.62 11.75 -14.24
C ALA A 548 21.76 12.53 -12.91
N VAL A 549 21.52 11.86 -11.79
CA VAL A 549 21.68 12.37 -10.43
C VAL A 549 22.53 11.42 -9.61
N ASP A 550 23.41 11.97 -8.77
CA ASP A 550 24.22 11.22 -7.80
C ASP A 550 24.29 11.98 -6.48
N ALA A 551 24.15 11.24 -5.38
CA ALA A 551 24.12 11.78 -4.01
C ALA A 551 23.22 13.04 -3.85
N GLY A 552 22.08 13.08 -4.55
CA GLY A 552 21.13 14.19 -4.51
C GLY A 552 21.46 15.38 -5.40
N LYS A 553 22.57 15.36 -6.16
CA LYS A 553 23.03 16.44 -7.05
C LYS A 553 22.91 16.04 -8.52
N PRO A 554 22.59 16.99 -9.42
CA PRO A 554 22.58 16.73 -10.85
C PRO A 554 24.02 16.50 -11.35
N ILE A 555 24.21 15.49 -12.18
CA ILE A 555 25.49 15.19 -12.83
C ILE A 555 25.48 15.71 -14.27
N ALA A 556 24.49 15.28 -15.04
CA ALA A 556 24.39 15.57 -16.47
C ALA A 556 22.92 15.52 -16.92
N PHE A 557 22.59 16.33 -17.92
CA PHE A 557 21.29 16.34 -18.59
C PHE A 557 21.52 16.39 -20.11
N GLY A 558 21.08 15.36 -20.82
CA GLY A 558 21.42 15.20 -22.24
C GLY A 558 20.61 14.12 -22.94
N THR A 559 20.98 13.83 -24.18
CA THR A 559 20.48 12.67 -24.93
C THR A 559 21.08 11.37 -24.39
N PRO A 560 20.49 10.19 -24.68
CA PRO A 560 21.07 8.89 -24.29
C PRO A 560 22.55 8.73 -24.67
N ALA A 561 22.92 9.12 -25.90
CA ALA A 561 24.29 9.03 -26.39
C ALA A 561 25.25 9.94 -25.59
N GLU A 562 24.83 11.17 -25.26
CA GLU A 562 25.63 12.11 -24.46
C GLU A 562 25.83 11.61 -23.02
N ILE A 563 24.78 11.02 -22.42
CA ILE A 563 24.85 10.47 -21.06
C ILE A 563 25.72 9.22 -21.01
N GLN A 564 25.61 8.33 -22.00
CA GLN A 564 26.42 7.12 -22.06
C GLN A 564 27.92 7.41 -22.23
N ALA A 565 28.27 8.50 -22.94
CA ALA A 565 29.65 8.95 -23.10
C ALA A 565 30.17 9.79 -21.92
N ASN A 566 29.34 10.13 -20.93
CA ASN A 566 29.73 11.01 -19.85
C ASN A 566 30.54 10.28 -18.77
N GLU A 567 31.82 10.63 -18.64
CA GLU A 567 32.74 10.02 -17.67
C GLU A 567 32.25 10.09 -16.21
N THR A 568 31.57 11.17 -15.82
CA THR A 568 31.07 11.33 -14.45
C THR A 568 29.87 10.43 -14.17
N VAL A 569 29.01 10.20 -15.18
CA VAL A 569 27.90 9.24 -15.09
C VAL A 569 28.43 7.81 -15.00
N ILE A 570 29.41 7.47 -15.84
CA ILE A 570 30.07 6.15 -15.79
C ILE A 570 30.70 5.92 -14.42
N ALA A 571 31.43 6.91 -13.89
CA ALA A 571 32.06 6.81 -12.57
C ALA A 571 31.04 6.67 -11.44
N ALA A 572 29.88 7.33 -11.52
CA ALA A 572 28.81 7.19 -10.52
C ALA A 572 28.18 5.78 -10.52
N TYR A 573 28.17 5.09 -11.66
CA TYR A 573 27.58 3.75 -11.80
C TYR A 573 28.56 2.60 -11.60
N LEU A 574 29.79 2.71 -12.12
CA LEU A 574 30.81 1.67 -12.07
C LEU A 574 31.83 1.86 -10.93
N GLY A 575 31.75 3.01 -10.24
CA GLY A 575 32.79 3.49 -9.34
C GLY A 575 33.96 4.09 -10.11
N THR A 576 34.73 4.96 -9.46
CA THR A 576 36.07 5.30 -9.95
C THR A 576 36.92 4.04 -9.88
N GLY A 577 37.46 3.58 -11.01
CA GLY A 577 38.27 2.36 -11.17
C GLY A 577 39.61 2.34 -10.41
N GLY A 578 39.59 2.73 -9.14
CA GLY A 578 40.71 2.79 -8.23
C GLY A 578 40.38 2.17 -6.88
N ALA A 579 39.48 1.18 -6.83
CA ALA A 579 39.40 0.32 -5.66
C ALA A 579 40.78 -0.35 -5.51
N THR A 580 41.52 0.02 -4.46
CA THR A 580 42.75 -0.67 -4.08
C THR A 580 42.40 -2.15 -3.98
N ALA A 581 43.01 -2.98 -4.84
CA ALA A 581 42.90 -4.42 -4.72
C ALA A 581 43.15 -4.79 -3.24
N PHE A 582 42.33 -5.66 -2.68
CA PHE A 582 42.53 -6.16 -1.32
C PHE A 582 43.28 -7.49 -1.44
N PRO A 583 44.63 -7.46 -1.64
CA PRO A 583 45.39 -8.66 -1.91
C PRO A 583 45.16 -9.65 -0.78
N ARG A 584 44.86 -10.89 -1.17
CA ARG A 584 44.76 -12.00 -0.23
C ARG A 584 46.08 -12.15 0.51
N ILE A 585 46.03 -11.99 1.84
CA ILE A 585 47.24 -12.02 2.68
C ILE A 585 47.69 -13.47 2.92
N LYS A 586 46.74 -14.40 3.08
CA LYS A 586 47.01 -15.83 3.30
C LYS A 586 46.70 -16.65 2.05
N PRO A 587 47.66 -17.41 1.47
CA PRO A 587 47.41 -18.20 0.26
C PRO A 587 46.27 -19.22 0.47
N LEU A 588 45.41 -19.36 -0.55
CA LEU A 588 44.34 -20.36 -0.58
C LEU A 588 44.94 -21.75 -0.79
N HIS A 589 44.58 -22.72 0.04
CA HIS A 589 44.94 -24.12 -0.16
C HIS A 589 43.96 -24.75 -1.16
N THR A 590 44.41 -24.98 -2.40
CA THR A 590 43.54 -25.39 -3.53
C THR A 590 43.23 -26.88 -3.63
N GLU A 591 43.79 -27.73 -2.75
CA GLU A 591 43.66 -29.20 -2.81
C GLU A 591 42.45 -29.77 -2.05
N GLU A 592 41.66 -28.93 -1.37
CA GLU A 592 40.51 -29.40 -0.57
C GLU A 592 39.23 -29.57 -1.41
N THR A 593 38.39 -30.54 -1.02
CA THR A 593 37.09 -30.81 -1.67
C THR A 593 36.15 -29.61 -1.53
N PRO A 594 35.32 -29.28 -2.54
CA PRO A 594 34.39 -28.15 -2.45
C PRO A 594 33.42 -28.29 -1.28
N VAL A 595 33.30 -27.25 -0.44
CA VAL A 595 32.28 -27.17 0.62
C VAL A 595 30.89 -27.12 0.02
N LEU A 596 30.72 -26.36 -1.06
CA LEU A 596 29.48 -26.24 -1.79
C LEU A 596 29.74 -26.52 -3.27
N SER A 597 28.94 -27.38 -3.87
CA SER A 597 28.90 -27.52 -5.32
C SER A 597 27.49 -27.71 -5.84
N THR A 598 27.25 -27.21 -7.05
CA THR A 598 26.02 -27.42 -7.79
C THR A 598 26.31 -28.11 -9.11
N GLN A 599 25.46 -29.04 -9.51
CA GLN A 599 25.60 -29.79 -10.76
C GLN A 599 24.32 -29.65 -11.58
N LYS A 600 24.43 -28.95 -12.72
CA LYS A 600 23.35 -28.71 -13.67
C LYS A 600 22.05 -28.25 -13.01
N LEU A 601 22.16 -27.29 -12.08
CA LEU A 601 21.04 -26.78 -11.31
C LEU A 601 20.08 -25.99 -12.19
N THR A 602 18.81 -26.41 -12.21
CA THR A 602 17.72 -25.73 -12.89
C THR A 602 16.64 -25.41 -11.85
N ALA A 603 16.24 -24.14 -11.77
CA ALA A 603 15.23 -23.68 -10.83
C ALA A 603 14.50 -22.45 -11.41
N GLY A 604 13.23 -22.25 -11.08
CA GLY A 604 12.44 -21.11 -11.54
C GLY A 604 11.10 -21.03 -10.85
N TYR A 605 10.39 -19.91 -11.02
CA TYR A 605 9.08 -19.70 -10.43
C TYR A 605 7.99 -19.99 -11.47
N GLY A 606 7.11 -20.95 -11.19
CA GLY A 606 6.03 -21.32 -12.11
C GLY A 606 6.52 -22.08 -13.36
N ALA A 607 6.06 -21.65 -14.55
CA ALA A 607 6.21 -22.41 -15.80
C ALA A 607 7.55 -22.20 -16.53
N ALA A 608 8.34 -21.17 -16.19
CA ALA A 608 9.59 -20.84 -16.87
C ALA A 608 10.82 -21.05 -15.96
N PRO A 609 11.84 -21.83 -16.39
CA PRO A 609 13.08 -21.97 -15.63
C PRO A 609 13.89 -20.67 -15.69
N VAL A 610 14.21 -20.11 -14.52
CA VAL A 610 15.04 -18.91 -14.38
C VAL A 610 16.52 -19.27 -14.45
N LEU A 611 16.92 -20.36 -13.80
CA LEU A 611 18.25 -20.98 -13.89
C LEU A 611 18.20 -22.16 -14.85
N LYS A 612 19.25 -22.32 -15.66
CA LYS A 612 19.37 -23.35 -16.70
C LYS A 612 20.73 -24.03 -16.59
N GLU A 613 20.76 -25.22 -15.98
CA GLU A 613 21.96 -26.06 -15.87
C GLU A 613 23.18 -25.40 -15.19
N VAL A 614 22.96 -24.55 -14.19
CA VAL A 614 24.03 -23.82 -13.49
C VAL A 614 24.90 -24.79 -12.67
N SER A 615 26.21 -24.76 -12.88
CA SER A 615 27.17 -25.57 -12.14
C SER A 615 28.31 -24.70 -11.60
N LEU A 616 28.48 -24.64 -10.29
CA LEU A 616 29.57 -23.89 -9.65
C LEU A 616 30.12 -24.63 -8.44
N LYS A 617 31.33 -24.24 -8.01
CA LYS A 617 32.05 -24.83 -6.88
C LYS A 617 32.60 -23.73 -5.97
N VAL A 618 32.55 -23.97 -4.67
CA VAL A 618 33.13 -23.12 -3.63
C VAL A 618 33.96 -23.99 -2.69
N ARG A 619 35.26 -23.72 -2.58
CA ARG A 619 36.21 -24.45 -1.74
C ARG A 619 36.31 -23.86 -0.33
N PRO A 620 36.79 -24.62 0.66
CA PRO A 620 36.97 -24.11 2.02
C PRO A 620 37.88 -22.87 2.05
N GLY A 621 37.44 -21.81 2.73
CA GLY A 621 38.18 -20.55 2.85
C GLY A 621 38.34 -19.77 1.54
N GLU A 622 37.65 -20.19 0.48
CA GLU A 622 37.55 -19.48 -0.80
C GLU A 622 36.41 -18.44 -0.73
N MET A 623 36.66 -17.25 -1.27
CA MET A 623 35.63 -16.27 -1.55
C MET A 623 35.31 -16.30 -3.04
N VAL A 624 34.10 -16.73 -3.38
CA VAL A 624 33.60 -16.80 -4.76
C VAL A 624 32.59 -15.69 -4.99
N ALA A 625 32.76 -14.93 -6.07
CA ALA A 625 31.77 -13.94 -6.51
C ALA A 625 30.85 -14.52 -7.60
N LEU A 626 29.53 -14.38 -7.46
CA LEU A 626 28.56 -14.67 -8.50
C LEU A 626 27.96 -13.34 -8.98
N LEU A 627 28.40 -12.91 -10.16
CA LEU A 627 28.11 -11.63 -10.78
C LEU A 627 27.05 -11.78 -11.87
N GLY A 628 26.40 -10.69 -12.24
CA GLY A 628 25.45 -10.65 -13.36
C GLY A 628 24.45 -9.51 -13.24
N ALA A 629 23.82 -9.16 -14.36
CA ALA A 629 22.79 -8.13 -14.40
C ALA A 629 21.56 -8.47 -13.53
N ASN A 630 20.70 -7.49 -13.30
CA ASN A 630 19.44 -7.69 -12.58
C ASN A 630 18.52 -8.63 -13.37
N GLY A 631 17.96 -9.62 -12.69
CA GLY A 631 17.17 -10.68 -13.33
C GLY A 631 17.98 -11.81 -13.97
N ALA A 632 19.32 -11.81 -13.89
CA ALA A 632 20.14 -12.91 -14.40
C ALA A 632 19.92 -14.26 -13.69
N GLY A 633 19.33 -14.25 -12.49
CA GLY A 633 19.01 -15.43 -11.69
C GLY A 633 19.81 -15.58 -10.39
N LYS A 634 20.61 -14.57 -9.99
CA LYS A 634 21.50 -14.64 -8.82
C LYS A 634 20.76 -14.96 -7.50
N SER A 635 19.72 -14.21 -7.18
CA SER A 635 18.89 -14.44 -5.98
C SER A 635 18.11 -15.74 -6.07
N THR A 636 17.69 -16.17 -7.27
CA THR A 636 17.08 -17.50 -7.49
C THR A 636 18.09 -18.61 -7.19
N PHE A 637 19.36 -18.42 -7.56
CA PHE A 637 20.43 -19.37 -7.25
C PHE A 637 20.66 -19.48 -5.74
N LEU A 638 20.78 -18.35 -5.02
CA LEU A 638 20.91 -18.37 -3.56
C LEU A 638 19.68 -18.93 -2.86
N SER A 639 18.47 -18.62 -3.35
CA SER A 639 17.23 -19.20 -2.84
C SER A 639 17.19 -20.72 -3.02
N ALA A 640 17.67 -21.22 -4.15
CA ALA A 640 17.74 -22.66 -4.40
C ALA A 640 18.76 -23.36 -3.48
N VAL A 641 19.96 -22.79 -3.37
CA VAL A 641 21.05 -23.32 -2.53
C VAL A 641 20.72 -23.29 -1.03
N SER A 642 19.99 -22.27 -0.57
CA SER A 642 19.56 -22.12 0.83
C SER A 642 18.27 -22.89 1.17
N GLY A 643 17.71 -23.64 0.23
CA GLY A 643 16.48 -24.42 0.43
C GLY A 643 15.19 -23.60 0.49
N LEU A 644 15.26 -22.28 0.25
CA LEU A 644 14.09 -21.40 0.19
C LEU A 644 13.26 -21.66 -1.08
N HIS A 645 13.90 -22.16 -2.13
CA HIS A 645 13.25 -22.57 -3.37
C HIS A 645 13.72 -23.96 -3.79
N ARG A 646 12.80 -24.83 -4.22
CA ARG A 646 13.20 -26.19 -4.63
C ARG A 646 13.68 -26.20 -6.08
N PRO A 647 14.84 -26.81 -6.38
CA PRO A 647 15.27 -26.99 -7.76
C PRO A 647 14.35 -27.97 -8.51
N VAL A 648 14.21 -27.76 -9.82
CA VAL A 648 13.44 -28.63 -10.73
C VAL A 648 14.29 -29.85 -11.12
N THR A 649 15.54 -29.61 -11.50
CA THR A 649 16.53 -30.65 -11.83
C THR A 649 17.92 -30.25 -11.34
N GLY A 650 18.84 -31.22 -11.29
CA GLY A 650 20.21 -31.01 -10.85
C GLY A 650 20.41 -31.33 -9.36
N SER A 651 21.62 -31.08 -8.86
CA SER A 651 21.97 -31.35 -7.47
C SER A 651 22.72 -30.22 -6.79
N ILE A 652 22.51 -30.13 -5.48
CA ILE A 652 23.19 -29.22 -4.56
C ILE A 652 23.87 -30.11 -3.52
N ILE A 653 25.18 -29.99 -3.41
CA ILE A 653 26.04 -30.79 -2.53
C ILE A 653 26.71 -29.85 -1.54
N LEU A 654 26.50 -30.08 -0.25
CA LEU A 654 27.09 -29.33 0.85
C LEU A 654 27.87 -30.30 1.73
N ASN A 655 29.18 -30.12 1.88
CA ASN A 655 30.09 -31.03 2.61
C ASN A 655 29.88 -32.51 2.21
N ASP A 656 29.90 -32.78 0.90
CA ASP A 656 29.67 -34.12 0.32
C ASP A 656 28.27 -34.73 0.53
N GLU A 657 27.31 -33.97 1.05
CA GLU A 657 25.91 -34.41 1.24
C GLU A 657 24.94 -33.71 0.30
N GLN A 658 24.02 -34.46 -0.30
CA GLN A 658 22.96 -33.90 -1.14
C GLN A 658 21.89 -33.19 -0.30
N THR A 659 21.52 -31.97 -0.69
CA THR A 659 20.69 -31.08 0.13
C THR A 659 19.38 -30.64 -0.51
N GLN A 660 19.02 -31.11 -1.72
CA GLN A 660 17.87 -30.56 -2.47
C GLN A 660 16.52 -30.69 -1.75
N ALA A 661 16.38 -31.68 -0.86
CA ALA A 661 15.15 -31.94 -0.10
C ALA A 661 15.13 -31.30 1.31
N MET A 662 16.24 -30.73 1.76
CA MET A 662 16.37 -30.17 3.11
C MET A 662 15.67 -28.82 3.22
N GLN A 663 15.11 -28.54 4.38
CA GLN A 663 14.50 -27.25 4.68
C GLN A 663 15.57 -26.22 5.09
N PRO A 664 15.35 -24.91 4.87
CA PRO A 664 16.31 -23.86 5.21
C PRO A 664 16.85 -23.94 6.65
N HIS A 665 15.98 -24.26 7.61
CA HIS A 665 16.35 -24.33 9.02
C HIS A 665 17.26 -25.53 9.36
N GLU A 666 17.27 -26.57 8.51
CA GLU A 666 18.17 -27.73 8.65
C GLU A 666 19.55 -27.41 8.06
N LEU A 667 19.58 -26.68 6.95
CA LEU A 667 20.82 -26.24 6.29
C LEU A 667 21.64 -25.28 7.16
N VAL A 668 20.96 -24.38 7.88
CA VAL A 668 21.60 -23.52 8.90
C VAL A 668 22.28 -24.38 9.98
N GLY A 669 21.65 -25.46 10.43
CA GLY A 669 22.24 -26.40 11.38
C GLY A 669 23.47 -27.15 10.84
N ARG A 670 23.61 -27.26 9.51
CA ARG A 670 24.79 -27.82 8.82
C ARG A 670 25.87 -26.78 8.50
N GLY A 671 25.65 -25.51 8.86
CA GLY A 671 26.60 -24.43 8.71
C GLY A 671 26.51 -23.65 7.40
N LEU A 672 25.42 -23.80 6.62
CA LEU A 672 25.12 -22.94 5.48
C LEU A 672 24.20 -21.80 5.94
N VAL A 673 24.72 -20.58 5.91
CA VAL A 673 24.00 -19.40 6.41
C VAL A 673 23.84 -18.38 5.29
N LEU A 674 22.60 -17.95 5.04
CA LEU A 674 22.28 -16.90 4.09
C LEU A 674 22.05 -15.58 4.84
N VAL A 675 22.73 -14.53 4.39
CA VAL A 675 22.36 -13.13 4.66
C VAL A 675 21.62 -12.63 3.42
N PRO A 676 20.27 -12.52 3.48
CA PRO A 676 19.46 -12.21 2.32
C PRO A 676 19.52 -10.73 1.94
N GLU A 677 19.08 -10.43 0.72
CA GLU A 677 18.88 -9.07 0.22
C GLU A 677 17.92 -8.27 1.13
N GLY A 678 18.13 -6.96 1.21
CA GLY A 678 17.27 -6.07 1.99
C GLY A 678 17.44 -6.22 3.50
N ARG A 679 18.50 -6.92 3.96
CA ARG A 679 18.94 -7.08 5.35
C ARG A 679 18.03 -7.95 6.22
N GLN A 680 16.71 -7.90 5.99
CA GLN A 680 15.67 -8.65 6.72
C GLN A 680 15.88 -8.56 8.24
N VAL A 681 16.00 -7.33 8.74
CA VAL A 681 16.19 -7.05 10.17
C VAL A 681 14.86 -7.15 10.92
N PHE A 682 14.88 -7.49 12.21
CA PHE A 682 13.69 -7.43 13.06
C PHE A 682 13.61 -6.02 13.67
N PRO A 683 12.77 -5.11 13.13
CA PRO A 683 12.90 -3.67 13.40
C PRO A 683 12.56 -3.29 14.84
N GLU A 684 11.69 -4.06 15.49
CA GLU A 684 11.26 -3.83 16.88
C GLU A 684 12.27 -4.35 17.91
N LEU A 685 13.14 -5.28 17.51
CA LEU A 685 14.20 -5.80 18.36
C LEU A 685 15.38 -4.83 18.39
N THR A 686 16.11 -4.83 19.50
CA THR A 686 17.36 -4.09 19.64
C THR A 686 18.46 -4.67 18.74
N VAL A 687 19.53 -3.91 18.53
CA VAL A 687 20.72 -4.38 17.79
C VAL A 687 21.30 -5.62 18.44
N ARG A 688 21.42 -5.65 19.77
CA ARG A 688 21.88 -6.81 20.53
C ARG A 688 21.05 -8.06 20.25
N GLU A 689 19.74 -7.95 20.42
CA GLU A 689 18.80 -9.06 20.23
C GLU A 689 18.82 -9.59 18.79
N ASN A 690 18.93 -8.69 17.80
CA ASN A 690 19.08 -9.09 16.40
C ASN A 690 20.35 -9.92 16.18
N ILE A 691 21.49 -9.50 16.72
CA ILE A 691 22.75 -10.23 16.56
C ILE A 691 22.68 -11.60 17.26
N GLU A 692 22.22 -11.62 18.50
CA GLU A 692 22.10 -12.84 19.32
C GLU A 692 21.15 -13.88 18.71
N LEU A 693 20.12 -13.44 17.98
CA LEU A 693 19.19 -14.34 17.27
C LEU A 693 19.90 -15.25 16.27
N GLY A 694 21.06 -14.84 15.73
CA GLY A 694 21.87 -15.68 14.86
C GLY A 694 22.36 -16.97 15.53
N ALA A 695 22.49 -16.98 16.85
CA ALA A 695 22.88 -18.17 17.62
C ALA A 695 21.71 -19.09 18.00
N TYR A 696 20.47 -18.82 17.58
CA TYR A 696 19.29 -19.54 18.07
C TYR A 696 19.35 -21.07 17.94
N LYS A 697 20.00 -21.60 16.89
CA LYS A 697 20.18 -23.04 16.68
C LYS A 697 21.38 -23.65 17.40
N ARG A 698 22.19 -22.84 18.09
CA ARG A 698 23.35 -23.32 18.85
C ARG A 698 22.89 -23.82 20.21
N HIS A 699 23.53 -24.89 20.69
CA HIS A 699 23.31 -25.41 22.05
C HIS A 699 24.04 -24.63 23.14
N SER A 700 24.86 -23.63 22.77
CA SER A 700 25.63 -22.80 23.70
C SER A 700 25.06 -21.39 23.74
N ASP A 701 24.91 -20.86 24.95
CA ASP A 701 24.54 -19.47 25.15
C ASP A 701 25.58 -18.53 24.52
N VAL A 702 25.11 -17.41 23.99
CA VAL A 702 25.99 -16.37 23.45
C VAL A 702 26.75 -15.73 24.60
N ASN A 703 28.07 -15.93 24.63
CA ASN A 703 28.90 -15.31 25.66
C ASN A 703 29.17 -13.84 25.30
N SER A 704 29.35 -13.01 26.34
CA SER A 704 29.62 -11.57 26.18
C SER A 704 30.89 -11.30 25.37
N SER A 705 31.89 -12.18 25.44
CA SER A 705 33.12 -12.09 24.67
C SER A 705 32.94 -12.31 23.17
N GLU A 706 31.96 -13.11 22.77
CA GLU A 706 31.65 -13.40 21.37
C GLU A 706 30.91 -12.22 20.73
N LEU A 707 29.92 -11.67 21.44
CA LEU A 707 29.28 -10.42 21.05
C LEU A 707 30.32 -9.30 20.92
N GLU A 708 31.21 -9.17 21.89
CA GLU A 708 32.27 -8.15 21.89
C GLU A 708 33.25 -8.30 20.70
N ALA A 709 33.54 -9.53 20.27
CA ALA A 709 34.33 -9.77 19.06
C ALA A 709 33.63 -9.24 17.80
N HIS A 710 32.32 -9.45 17.68
CA HIS A 710 31.55 -8.87 16.57
C HIS A 710 31.46 -7.35 16.67
N LEU A 711 31.31 -6.77 17.85
CA LEU A 711 31.30 -5.32 18.04
C LEU A 711 32.65 -4.68 17.74
N LYS A 712 33.76 -5.39 17.97
CA LYS A 712 35.09 -4.92 17.57
C LYS A 712 35.22 -4.84 16.04
N ARG A 713 34.62 -5.80 15.32
CA ARG A 713 34.60 -5.83 13.85
C ARG A 713 33.61 -4.82 13.25
N PHE A 714 32.50 -4.59 13.92
CA PHE A 714 31.45 -3.65 13.51
C PHE A 714 31.29 -2.54 14.56
N PRO A 715 32.28 -1.63 14.70
CA PRO A 715 32.35 -0.67 15.81
C PRO A 715 31.12 0.24 15.91
N ARG A 716 30.50 0.60 14.79
CA ARG A 716 29.29 1.44 14.76
C ARG A 716 28.10 0.81 15.51
N LEU A 717 28.05 -0.53 15.60
CA LEU A 717 26.98 -1.24 16.31
C LEU A 717 27.12 -1.12 17.82
N ARG A 718 28.32 -0.85 18.35
CA ARG A 718 28.57 -0.72 19.79
C ARG A 718 27.78 0.45 20.40
N ASP A 719 27.80 1.60 19.73
CA ASP A 719 27.10 2.81 20.20
C ASP A 719 25.58 2.69 20.06
N ARG A 720 25.09 1.69 19.32
CA ARG A 720 23.68 1.46 19.00
C ARG A 720 23.12 0.17 19.61
N LEU A 721 23.85 -0.48 20.51
CA LEU A 721 23.53 -1.83 21.00
C LEU A 721 22.09 -1.96 21.53
N HIS A 722 21.62 -0.93 22.22
CA HIS A 722 20.29 -0.85 22.84
C HIS A 722 19.25 -0.12 21.99
N SER A 723 19.63 0.38 20.81
CA SER A 723 18.71 1.01 19.88
C SER A 723 17.90 -0.05 19.14
N ARG A 724 16.64 0.26 18.79
CA ARG A 724 15.83 -0.58 17.90
C ARG A 724 16.46 -0.64 16.50
N ALA A 725 16.53 -1.82 15.91
CA ALA A 725 17.17 -2.01 14.59
C ALA A 725 16.47 -1.22 13.47
N GLY A 726 15.16 -0.94 13.60
CA GLY A 726 14.43 -0.12 12.64
C GLY A 726 14.88 1.35 12.57
N LEU A 727 15.59 1.85 13.59
CA LEU A 727 16.10 3.22 13.66
C LEU A 727 17.53 3.37 13.12
N LEU A 728 18.19 2.25 12.81
CA LEU A 728 19.54 2.25 12.24
C LEU A 728 19.53 2.75 10.79
N SER A 729 20.63 3.37 10.38
CA SER A 729 20.88 3.64 8.97
C SER A 729 21.00 2.33 8.18
N GLY A 730 20.80 2.39 6.86
CA GLY A 730 20.85 1.18 6.04
C GLY A 730 22.19 0.44 6.08
N GLY A 731 23.30 1.18 6.19
CA GLY A 731 24.64 0.61 6.38
C GLY A 731 24.79 -0.10 7.72
N GLU A 732 24.34 0.51 8.81
CA GLU A 732 24.37 -0.12 10.14
C GLU A 732 23.50 -1.38 10.18
N GLN A 733 22.33 -1.36 9.55
CA GLN A 733 21.48 -2.54 9.43
C GLN A 733 22.14 -3.68 8.66
N GLN A 734 22.90 -3.36 7.60
CA GLN A 734 23.65 -4.36 6.84
C GLN A 734 24.76 -4.98 7.67
N MET A 735 25.56 -4.17 8.36
CA MET A 735 26.62 -4.65 9.25
C MET A 735 26.05 -5.56 10.35
N MET A 736 24.91 -5.18 10.93
CA MET A 736 24.20 -5.99 11.91
C MET A 736 23.69 -7.31 11.31
N ALA A 737 23.15 -7.31 10.08
CA ALA A 737 22.68 -8.52 9.42
C ALA A 737 23.82 -9.51 9.17
N ILE A 738 25.01 -9.02 8.79
CA ILE A 738 26.22 -9.85 8.64
C ILE A 738 26.70 -10.34 10.01
N ALA A 739 26.74 -9.47 11.03
CA ALA A 739 27.09 -9.87 12.39
C ALA A 739 26.18 -10.99 12.93
N ARG A 740 24.86 -10.89 12.68
CA ARG A 740 23.86 -11.93 12.97
C ARG A 740 24.16 -13.23 12.21
N GLY A 741 24.52 -13.15 10.93
CA GLY A 741 24.91 -14.34 10.15
C GLY A 741 26.16 -15.02 10.71
N LEU A 742 27.18 -14.23 11.09
CA LEU A 742 28.43 -14.73 11.68
C LEU A 742 28.23 -15.36 13.07
N MET A 743 27.26 -14.86 13.84
CA MET A 743 26.91 -15.42 15.15
C MET A 743 26.47 -16.90 15.09
N ALA A 744 26.00 -17.35 13.92
CA ALA A 744 25.67 -18.76 13.67
C ALA A 744 26.90 -19.67 13.48
N LYS A 745 28.12 -19.11 13.38
CA LYS A 745 29.38 -19.82 13.03
C LYS A 745 29.28 -20.62 11.73
N PRO A 746 29.04 -19.92 10.59
CA PRO A 746 28.88 -20.58 9.30
C PRO A 746 30.15 -21.33 8.87
N LYS A 747 29.96 -22.50 8.26
CA LYS A 747 30.99 -23.15 7.42
C LYS A 747 31.08 -22.47 6.06
N ILE A 748 29.93 -22.01 5.55
CA ILE A 748 29.82 -21.18 4.36
C ILE A 748 28.79 -20.07 4.61
N LEU A 749 29.20 -18.84 4.31
CA LEU A 749 28.38 -17.65 4.39
C LEU A 749 27.97 -17.24 2.97
N LEU A 750 26.67 -17.21 2.72
CA LEU A 750 26.08 -16.71 1.48
C LEU A 750 25.65 -15.27 1.70
N LEU A 751 26.11 -14.35 0.86
CA LEU A 751 25.75 -12.93 0.93
C LEU A 751 25.02 -12.53 -0.34
N ASP A 752 23.77 -12.08 -0.19
CA ASP A 752 22.94 -11.63 -1.31
C ASP A 752 22.88 -10.10 -1.37
N GLU A 753 23.56 -9.54 -2.37
CA GLU A 753 23.67 -8.11 -2.68
C GLU A 753 23.94 -7.22 -1.46
N PRO A 754 25.01 -7.50 -0.68
CA PRO A 754 25.24 -6.82 0.59
C PRO A 754 25.61 -5.34 0.44
N SER A 755 26.07 -4.92 -0.74
CA SER A 755 26.36 -3.52 -1.05
C SER A 755 25.12 -2.67 -1.38
N LEU A 756 23.97 -3.30 -1.66
CA LEU A 756 22.83 -2.64 -2.27
C LEU A 756 22.26 -1.53 -1.39
N GLY A 757 22.21 -0.31 -1.95
CA GLY A 757 21.63 0.86 -1.28
C GLY A 757 22.48 1.42 -0.14
N LEU A 758 23.78 1.09 -0.09
CA LEU A 758 24.74 1.67 0.83
C LEU A 758 25.47 2.88 0.22
N ALA A 759 25.88 3.82 1.08
CA ALA A 759 26.73 4.94 0.66
C ALA A 759 28.14 4.44 0.30
N PRO A 760 28.88 5.07 -0.64
CA PRO A 760 30.18 4.59 -1.11
C PRO A 760 31.19 4.25 0.00
N ALA A 761 31.33 5.11 1.00
CA ALA A 761 32.23 4.87 2.13
C ALA A 761 31.83 3.64 2.97
N MET A 762 30.53 3.33 3.07
CA MET A 762 30.05 2.12 3.75
C MET A 762 30.30 0.86 2.94
N VAL A 763 30.27 0.97 1.62
CA VAL A 763 30.60 -0.14 0.71
C VAL A 763 32.07 -0.50 0.86
N GLU A 764 32.98 0.48 0.85
CA GLU A 764 34.42 0.24 1.08
C GLU A 764 34.68 -0.41 2.44
N GLU A 765 34.05 0.09 3.51
CA GLU A 765 34.15 -0.49 4.87
C GLU A 765 33.65 -1.94 4.89
N LEU A 766 32.53 -2.24 4.22
CA LEU A 766 31.98 -3.58 4.10
C LEU A 766 32.95 -4.53 3.38
N TYR A 767 33.45 -4.14 2.21
CA TYR A 767 34.34 -4.99 1.42
C TYR A 767 35.70 -5.24 2.10
N ALA A 768 36.21 -4.27 2.87
CA ALA A 768 37.38 -4.48 3.72
C ALA A 768 37.11 -5.57 4.78
N ILE A 769 35.97 -5.51 5.46
CA ILE A 769 35.57 -6.53 6.45
C ILE A 769 35.40 -7.90 5.78
N LEU A 770 34.80 -7.96 4.58
CA LEU A 770 34.68 -9.24 3.85
C LEU A 770 36.04 -9.84 3.50
N GLY A 771 37.02 -9.00 3.14
CA GLY A 771 38.40 -9.43 2.93
C GLY A 771 39.06 -9.99 4.19
N GLU A 772 38.83 -9.35 5.35
CA GLU A 772 39.30 -9.87 6.65
C GLU A 772 38.67 -11.23 6.98
N LEU A 773 37.36 -11.39 6.77
CA LEU A 773 36.66 -12.66 7.02
C LEU A 773 37.19 -13.80 6.14
N ARG A 774 37.44 -13.52 4.86
CA ARG A 774 38.10 -14.45 3.92
C ARG A 774 39.47 -14.87 4.46
N ASP A 775 40.28 -13.93 4.94
CA ASP A 775 41.63 -14.19 5.44
C ASP A 775 41.66 -14.87 6.82
N GLU A 776 40.54 -14.82 7.55
CA GLU A 776 40.27 -15.63 8.75
C GLU A 776 39.89 -17.08 8.41
N GLY A 777 39.64 -17.40 7.14
CA GLY A 777 39.31 -18.74 6.65
C GLY A 777 37.82 -19.02 6.52
N ILE A 778 36.97 -17.99 6.61
CA ILE A 778 35.53 -18.16 6.38
C ILE A 778 35.28 -18.33 4.87
N THR A 779 34.57 -19.39 4.50
CA THR A 779 34.14 -19.61 3.11
C THR A 779 32.97 -18.69 2.77
N ILE A 780 33.07 -17.92 1.68
CA ILE A 780 32.06 -16.92 1.32
C ILE A 780 31.63 -17.11 -0.14
N LEU A 781 30.32 -17.18 -0.38
CA LEU A 781 29.73 -16.98 -1.71
C LEU A 781 29.05 -15.61 -1.73
N LEU A 782 29.64 -14.68 -2.45
CA LEU A 782 29.17 -13.31 -2.58
C LEU A 782 28.39 -13.13 -3.88
N VAL A 783 27.13 -12.78 -3.80
CA VAL A 783 26.36 -12.24 -4.91
C VAL A 783 26.33 -10.73 -4.76
N ASP A 784 26.78 -10.00 -5.78
CA ASP A 784 26.76 -8.55 -5.76
C ASP A 784 26.63 -7.96 -7.18
N GLN A 785 26.10 -6.74 -7.27
CA GLN A 785 26.02 -5.94 -8.51
C GLN A 785 27.30 -5.13 -8.74
N MET A 786 28.06 -4.81 -7.68
CA MET A 786 29.30 -4.03 -7.79
C MET A 786 30.47 -4.92 -8.22
N ALA A 787 30.48 -5.31 -9.49
CA ALA A 787 31.46 -6.23 -10.06
C ALA A 787 32.91 -5.87 -9.72
N THR A 788 33.31 -4.60 -9.85
CA THR A 788 34.67 -4.14 -9.58
C THR A 788 35.12 -4.44 -8.14
N LEU A 789 34.26 -4.16 -7.15
CA LEU A 789 34.59 -4.35 -5.74
C LEU A 789 34.52 -5.83 -5.35
N ALA A 790 33.53 -6.55 -5.87
CA ALA A 790 33.42 -8.00 -5.69
C ALA A 790 34.66 -8.73 -6.24
N LEU A 791 35.13 -8.36 -7.43
CA LEU A 791 36.34 -8.93 -8.03
C LEU A 791 37.62 -8.52 -7.30
N ALA A 792 37.65 -7.34 -6.66
CA ALA A 792 38.80 -6.88 -5.89
C ALA A 792 39.03 -7.68 -4.59
N VAL A 793 38.02 -8.38 -4.08
CA VAL A 793 38.09 -9.17 -2.84
C VAL A 793 37.92 -10.68 -3.08
N ALA A 794 37.24 -11.10 -4.15
CA ALA A 794 37.05 -12.51 -4.45
C ALA A 794 38.32 -13.19 -4.97
N ASP A 795 38.41 -14.52 -4.78
CA ASP A 795 39.45 -15.37 -5.36
C ASP A 795 39.06 -15.84 -6.77
N TYR A 796 37.79 -16.18 -6.92
CA TYR A 796 37.21 -16.75 -8.13
C TYR A 796 35.85 -16.10 -8.39
N ALA A 797 35.44 -16.00 -9.66
CA ALA A 797 34.15 -15.43 -9.99
C ALA A 797 33.46 -16.17 -11.14
N TYR A 798 32.13 -16.13 -11.07
CA TYR A 798 31.19 -16.66 -12.04
C TYR A 798 30.32 -15.51 -12.53
N VAL A 799 30.14 -15.37 -13.84
CA VAL A 799 29.22 -14.40 -14.44
C VAL A 799 28.00 -15.13 -14.96
N LEU A 800 26.85 -14.80 -14.40
CA LEU A 800 25.54 -15.35 -14.72
C LEU A 800 24.81 -14.41 -15.70
N GLU A 801 24.33 -14.98 -16.80
CA GLU A 801 23.52 -14.28 -17.80
C GLU A 801 22.36 -15.21 -18.23
N GLN A 802 21.13 -14.71 -18.16
CA GLN A 802 19.91 -15.45 -18.53
C GLN A 802 19.82 -16.86 -17.91
N GLY A 803 20.26 -17.00 -16.67
CA GLY A 803 20.24 -18.27 -15.94
C GLY A 803 21.36 -19.25 -16.28
N ARG A 804 22.37 -18.84 -17.05
CA ARG A 804 23.55 -19.66 -17.41
C ARG A 804 24.84 -18.98 -17.01
N ILE A 805 25.84 -19.76 -16.65
CA ILE A 805 27.20 -19.24 -16.46
C ILE A 805 27.79 -19.01 -17.85
N VAL A 806 28.15 -17.76 -18.16
CA VAL A 806 28.74 -17.37 -19.44
C VAL A 806 30.25 -17.19 -19.37
N ILE A 807 30.76 -16.81 -18.20
CA ILE A 807 32.19 -16.62 -17.94
C ILE A 807 32.50 -17.10 -16.51
N GLU A 808 33.62 -17.78 -16.32
CA GLU A 808 34.16 -18.13 -15.00
C GLU A 808 35.69 -18.04 -15.02
N GLY A 809 36.31 -17.78 -13.88
CA GLY A 809 37.76 -17.62 -13.80
C GLY A 809 38.24 -17.00 -12.49
N LYS A 810 39.56 -16.78 -12.38
CA LYS A 810 40.13 -16.04 -11.27
C LYS A 810 39.63 -14.59 -11.32
N ALA A 811 39.31 -14.02 -10.16
CA ALA A 811 38.72 -12.69 -10.09
C ALA A 811 39.63 -11.60 -10.70
N ALA A 812 40.94 -11.71 -10.49
CA ALA A 812 41.94 -10.79 -11.05
C ALA A 812 41.96 -10.78 -12.59
N ASP A 813 41.76 -11.95 -13.23
CA ASP A 813 41.75 -12.07 -14.68
C ASP A 813 40.46 -11.45 -15.25
N LEU A 814 39.32 -11.75 -14.60
CA LEU A 814 37.98 -11.25 -14.96
C LEU A 814 37.81 -9.74 -14.81
N ALA A 815 38.50 -9.11 -13.85
CA ALA A 815 38.42 -7.65 -13.62
C ALA A 815 38.87 -6.82 -14.84
N SER A 816 39.70 -7.39 -15.70
CA SER A 816 40.19 -6.74 -16.93
C SER A 816 39.50 -7.22 -18.21
N ASP A 817 38.50 -8.11 -18.10
CA ASP A 817 37.85 -8.74 -19.25
C ASP A 817 36.78 -7.82 -19.88
N PRO A 818 36.91 -7.42 -21.17
CA PRO A 818 35.92 -6.58 -21.84
C PRO A 818 34.51 -7.18 -21.87
N ARG A 819 34.39 -8.52 -21.82
CA ARG A 819 33.10 -9.22 -21.84
C ARG A 819 32.28 -8.97 -20.57
N LEU A 820 32.93 -8.67 -19.45
CA LEU A 820 32.25 -8.28 -18.21
C LEU A 820 31.50 -6.95 -18.40
N THR A 821 32.14 -5.97 -19.04
CA THR A 821 31.56 -4.65 -19.31
C THR A 821 30.35 -4.78 -20.25
N ALA A 822 30.47 -5.61 -21.29
CA ALA A 822 29.38 -5.88 -22.22
C ALA A 822 28.16 -6.52 -21.53
N ALA A 823 28.39 -7.49 -20.63
CA ALA A 823 27.34 -8.16 -19.87
C ALA A 823 26.59 -7.22 -18.89
N TYR A 824 27.23 -6.16 -18.40
CA TYR A 824 26.61 -5.18 -17.48
C TYR A 824 25.95 -3.99 -18.19
N LEU A 825 26.46 -3.57 -19.35
CA LEU A 825 25.95 -2.42 -20.10
C LEU A 825 24.96 -2.79 -21.22
N GLY A 826 24.61 -4.08 -21.36
CA GLY A 826 23.63 -4.54 -22.35
C GLY A 826 24.12 -4.45 -23.81
N ALA A 827 25.43 -4.36 -24.03
CA ALA A 827 26.00 -4.39 -25.37
C ALA A 827 25.96 -5.83 -25.90
N ALA A 828 24.83 -6.22 -26.47
CA ALA A 828 24.76 -7.43 -27.26
C ALA A 828 25.71 -7.34 -28.47
N ASN A 829 26.45 -8.42 -28.70
CA ASN A 829 27.33 -8.65 -29.84
C ASN A 829 26.65 -8.27 -31.18
N GLU A 830 27.00 -7.11 -31.74
CA GLU A 830 26.75 -6.81 -33.17
C GLU A 830 27.54 -7.75 -34.12
N GLN A 831 28.42 -8.62 -33.59
CA GLN A 831 29.22 -9.54 -34.38
C GLN A 831 28.57 -10.89 -34.67
N GLU A 832 27.66 -11.41 -33.82
CA GLU A 832 27.00 -12.69 -34.10
C GLU A 832 25.86 -12.55 -35.13
N THR A 833 25.11 -11.45 -35.10
CA THR A 833 24.04 -11.19 -36.09
C THR A 833 24.59 -10.99 -37.51
N ARG A 834 25.84 -10.55 -37.67
CA ARG A 834 26.49 -10.44 -38.99
C ARG A 834 26.97 -11.78 -39.55
N MET A 835 27.12 -12.80 -38.70
CA MET A 835 27.60 -14.11 -39.12
C MET A 835 26.42 -15.05 -39.47
N GLU A 836 25.30 -14.96 -38.73
CA GLU A 836 24.06 -15.66 -39.09
C GLU A 836 23.34 -15.04 -40.31
N ALA A 837 23.54 -13.74 -40.58
CA ALA A 837 23.04 -13.12 -41.82
C ALA A 837 23.87 -13.47 -43.07
N ARG A 838 24.90 -14.33 -42.95
CA ARG A 838 25.79 -14.75 -44.04
C ARG A 838 25.88 -16.27 -44.25
N VAL A 839 24.99 -17.06 -43.63
CA VAL A 839 24.85 -18.51 -43.91
C VAL A 839 23.49 -18.80 -44.53
#